data_AF-A0A2T7A2D7-F1
#
_entry.id   AF-A0A2T7A2D7-F1
#
_cell.length_a   1.000
_cell.length_b   1.000
_cell.length_c   1.000
_cell.angle_alpha   90.00
_cell.angle_beta   90.00
_cell.angle_gamma   90.00
#
_symmetry.space_group_name_H-M   'P 1'
#
loop_
_entity.id
_entity.type
_entity.pdbx_description
1 polymer ?
#
loop_
_entity_poly.entity_id
_entity_poly.type
_entity_poly.pdbx_seq_one_letter_code
_entity_poly.pdbx_strand_id
1 'polypeptide(L)'
;MYTYDVLRSIDRYGYQVGFLPRQELLALFHKHVPEKSKILPGKRVVKVVHSDTGIRVITKDGEEFAGDIVVGVDGVHSVIRQEMWALADKLSPGLISDKEKQDTLSAEYCTVVGIATPHPGLEVDQGHGLHNYGRSAGIIAGYGGRVFWFLYEKLDKVYKLPNIPKLTEEDGRKIAERRLEDPVTEDVKFGELWDRTTSYVTVPMEEGCFEHWHYKRMIVIGDAAHKFTINLGLGANAAIESAAALTNGLYHALKAHPEGLSTEMIDKVFKDVQAHRKNAIEFLKGVTAESTRMQAWATKTMELTTKYVIKYVIGEDYIWELQGDIPTRTERLDFLPDSDKGAIPMVYSPRHPNKRDKLITGIAYTLPAFALLGCYLGVRSSALIPAEVNEKISRAAAETGIPSFGIYSSGRFGLAKIFTSCFSSLWDSLTNGSDKQLDYRLKIVAAQTALGLLPILTIMIVESLRRGNTMTLSKIPTFWGFLYQIFPISRVLPVYFFFHSYQITPAKYYEKNFISIPMAYAKSLIPALVISFLIPTLITLFREQSLRASIALWLPFPIYTAIVHQILKSFFTTPAFPKKNADLPYIRGAYLLSFGVSASAHLYALYTTITTGDSFLSIVARLAPGAPPAHNSFIETGLDIVRSEYLVAFAAGLAWVLVLLNDMKRFRKIAAGWLELLGYITAASVIFGPAATVLAAYAWREELLRI
;
A
#
# COMPACT_ATOMS: atom_id res chain seq x y z
N MET A 1 -22.34 -1.60 0.87
CA MET A 1 -22.31 -1.75 -0.60
C MET A 1 -21.07 -1.04 -1.11
N TYR A 2 -20.31 -1.70 -1.97
CA TYR A 2 -19.13 -1.16 -2.66
C TYR A 2 -19.28 -1.50 -4.12
N THR A 3 -19.05 -0.53 -5.00
CA THR A 3 -18.96 -0.77 -6.45
C THR A 3 -17.49 -0.65 -6.85
N TYR A 4 -17.02 -1.55 -7.70
CA TYR A 4 -15.68 -1.51 -8.25
C TYR A 4 -15.70 -1.89 -9.73
N ASP A 5 -14.83 -1.23 -10.49
CA ASP A 5 -14.65 -1.47 -11.91
C ASP A 5 -13.60 -2.57 -12.14
N VAL A 6 -14.00 -3.66 -12.80
CA VAL A 6 -13.18 -4.84 -13.10
C VAL A 6 -12.07 -4.51 -14.12
N LEU A 7 -12.29 -3.53 -15.01
CA LEU A 7 -11.30 -3.09 -16.00
C LEU A 7 -10.09 -2.40 -15.35
N ARG A 8 -10.19 -1.97 -14.09
CA ARG A 8 -9.03 -1.48 -13.32
C ARG A 8 -7.89 -2.50 -13.23
N SER A 9 -8.16 -3.79 -13.47
CA SER A 9 -7.10 -4.79 -13.55
C SER A 9 -6.13 -4.55 -14.71
N ILE A 10 -6.58 -3.97 -15.83
CA ILE A 10 -5.73 -3.66 -16.98
C ILE A 10 -4.73 -2.57 -16.60
N ASP A 11 -5.20 -1.54 -15.91
CA ASP A 11 -4.34 -0.48 -15.39
C ASP A 11 -3.31 -0.97 -14.38
N ARG A 12 -3.60 -2.05 -13.65
CA ARG A 12 -2.73 -2.60 -12.61
C ARG A 12 -1.79 -3.69 -13.10
N TYR A 13 -2.28 -4.60 -13.92
CA TYR A 13 -1.57 -5.81 -14.29
C TYR A 13 -1.33 -5.93 -15.80
N GLY A 14 -1.83 -4.99 -16.60
CA GLY A 14 -1.79 -5.03 -18.07
C GLY A 14 -2.64 -6.11 -18.72
N TYR A 15 -3.39 -6.88 -17.93
CA TYR A 15 -4.33 -7.89 -18.38
C TYR A 15 -5.71 -7.64 -17.79
N GLN A 16 -6.74 -7.89 -18.61
CA GLN A 16 -8.12 -7.86 -18.17
C GLN A 16 -8.41 -9.10 -17.32
N VAL A 17 -9.10 -8.92 -16.20
CA VAL A 17 -9.69 -10.04 -15.45
C VAL A 17 -10.90 -10.56 -16.22
N GLY A 18 -10.86 -11.84 -16.59
CA GLY A 18 -11.96 -12.51 -17.27
C GLY A 18 -12.90 -13.22 -16.30
N PHE A 19 -14.19 -12.91 -16.35
CA PHE A 19 -15.25 -13.70 -15.72
C PHE A 19 -16.03 -14.47 -16.79
N LEU A 20 -16.00 -15.79 -16.71
CA LEU A 20 -16.63 -16.69 -17.66
C LEU A 20 -17.23 -17.91 -16.96
N PRO A 21 -18.26 -18.56 -17.52
CA PRO A 21 -18.76 -19.82 -17.00
C PRO A 21 -17.66 -20.87 -17.02
N ARG A 22 -17.59 -21.66 -15.95
CA ARG A 22 -16.60 -22.75 -15.83
C ARG A 22 -16.63 -23.71 -17.01
N GLN A 23 -17.82 -24.02 -17.53
CA GLN A 23 -18.00 -24.92 -18.67
C GLN A 23 -17.35 -24.37 -19.95
N GLU A 24 -17.42 -23.05 -20.19
CA GLU A 24 -16.78 -22.43 -21.35
C GLU A 24 -15.26 -22.43 -21.23
N LEU A 25 -14.72 -22.18 -20.03
CA LEU A 25 -13.28 -22.29 -19.78
C LEU A 25 -12.77 -23.72 -20.02
N LEU A 26 -13.50 -24.73 -19.53
CA LEU A 26 -13.15 -26.14 -19.74
C LEU A 26 -13.26 -26.53 -21.23
N ALA A 27 -14.28 -26.05 -21.94
CA ALA A 27 -14.42 -26.27 -23.37
C ALA A 27 -13.25 -25.62 -24.14
N LEU A 28 -12.80 -24.43 -23.73
CA LEU A 28 -11.63 -23.77 -24.30
C LEU A 28 -10.35 -24.58 -24.05
N PHE A 29 -10.11 -25.05 -22.82
CA PHE A 29 -8.98 -25.92 -22.52
C PHE A 29 -9.03 -27.18 -23.38
N HIS A 30 -10.15 -27.91 -23.39
CA HIS A 30 -10.31 -29.12 -24.19
C HIS A 30 -10.08 -28.88 -25.69
N LYS A 31 -10.58 -27.75 -26.23
CA LYS A 31 -10.37 -27.36 -27.62
C LYS A 31 -8.87 -27.28 -27.95
N HIS A 32 -8.07 -26.70 -27.06
CA HIS A 32 -6.65 -26.45 -27.25
C HIS A 32 -5.71 -27.57 -26.77
N VAL A 33 -6.20 -28.61 -26.10
CA VAL A 33 -5.39 -29.81 -25.84
C VAL A 33 -5.08 -30.50 -27.18
N PRO A 34 -3.79 -30.71 -27.52
CA PRO A 34 -3.39 -31.33 -28.79
C PRO A 34 -3.87 -32.77 -28.92
N GLU A 35 -3.61 -33.60 -27.89
CA GLU A 35 -3.90 -35.04 -27.90
C GLU A 35 -5.18 -35.37 -27.13
N LYS A 36 -6.33 -35.08 -27.75
CA LYS A 36 -7.65 -35.34 -27.12
C LYS A 36 -7.90 -36.81 -26.79
N SER A 37 -7.27 -37.74 -27.51
CA SER A 37 -7.36 -39.19 -27.26
C SER A 37 -6.81 -39.61 -25.89
N LYS A 38 -5.95 -38.79 -25.27
CA LYS A 38 -5.42 -39.03 -23.92
C LYS A 38 -6.38 -38.57 -22.80
N ILE A 39 -7.48 -37.91 -23.14
CA ILE A 39 -8.53 -37.52 -22.19
C ILE A 39 -9.58 -38.63 -22.19
N LEU A 40 -9.57 -39.46 -21.15
CA LEU A 40 -10.45 -40.62 -21.03
C LEU A 40 -11.59 -40.32 -20.02
N PRO A 41 -12.74 -39.78 -20.47
CA PRO A 41 -13.88 -39.54 -19.59
C PRO A 41 -14.46 -40.86 -19.06
N GLY A 42 -15.09 -40.82 -17.89
CA GLY A 42 -15.69 -42.00 -17.25
C GLY A 42 -14.69 -42.89 -16.49
N LYS A 43 -13.38 -42.70 -16.66
CA LYS A 43 -12.31 -43.44 -15.97
C LYS A 43 -12.06 -42.92 -14.56
N ARG A 44 -12.93 -43.27 -13.62
CA ARG A 44 -12.78 -42.89 -12.20
C ARG A 44 -11.70 -43.74 -11.53
N VAL A 45 -10.64 -43.10 -11.05
CA VAL A 45 -9.59 -43.75 -10.24
C VAL A 45 -10.14 -44.20 -8.89
N VAL A 46 -9.76 -45.41 -8.47
CA VAL A 46 -10.14 -45.97 -7.16
C VAL A 46 -8.95 -46.52 -6.37
N LYS A 47 -7.82 -46.79 -7.03
CA LYS A 47 -6.62 -47.34 -6.37
C LYS A 47 -5.35 -46.99 -7.13
N VAL A 48 -4.25 -46.85 -6.41
CA VAL A 48 -2.92 -46.63 -6.97
C VAL A 48 -1.94 -47.67 -6.44
N VAL A 49 -1.18 -48.30 -7.34
CA VAL A 49 -0.18 -49.31 -7.00
C VAL A 49 1.21 -48.79 -7.36
N HIS A 50 2.02 -48.52 -6.35
CA HIS A 50 3.39 -48.04 -6.48
C HIS A 50 4.40 -49.20 -6.60
N SER A 51 5.40 -49.04 -7.46
CA SER A 51 6.63 -49.86 -7.49
C SER A 51 7.87 -48.95 -7.59
N ASP A 52 9.07 -49.53 -7.45
CA ASP A 52 10.32 -48.75 -7.53
C ASP A 52 10.58 -48.18 -8.94
N THR A 53 10.06 -48.83 -9.97
CA THR A 53 10.27 -48.48 -11.37
C THR A 53 9.10 -47.74 -12.02
N GLY A 54 7.95 -47.65 -11.36
CA GLY A 54 6.77 -46.99 -11.95
C GLY A 54 5.55 -47.01 -11.03
N ILE A 55 4.41 -46.67 -11.59
CA ILE A 55 3.15 -46.57 -10.87
C ILE A 55 1.99 -46.99 -11.77
N ARG A 56 0.99 -47.66 -11.18
CA ARG A 56 -0.23 -48.09 -11.88
C ARG A 56 -1.45 -47.50 -11.22
N VAL A 57 -2.37 -47.02 -12.03
CA VAL A 57 -3.67 -46.51 -11.59
C VAL A 57 -4.74 -47.50 -12.00
N ILE A 58 -5.59 -47.88 -11.05
CA ILE A 58 -6.72 -48.79 -11.27
C ILE A 58 -8.00 -47.97 -11.21
N THR A 59 -8.82 -48.14 -12.24
CA THR A 59 -10.10 -47.45 -12.41
C THR A 59 -11.27 -48.30 -11.90
N LYS A 60 -12.41 -47.67 -11.65
CA LYS A 60 -13.60 -48.33 -11.09
C LYS A 60 -14.12 -49.47 -11.97
N ASP A 61 -13.95 -49.35 -13.28
CA ASP A 61 -14.29 -50.35 -14.30
C ASP A 61 -13.21 -51.44 -14.46
N GLY A 62 -12.15 -51.40 -13.64
CA GLY A 62 -11.13 -52.44 -13.57
C GLY A 62 -9.98 -52.27 -14.57
N GLU A 63 -10.00 -51.21 -15.39
CA GLU A 63 -8.88 -50.92 -16.29
C GLU A 63 -7.68 -50.38 -15.51
N GLU A 64 -6.49 -50.77 -15.98
CA GLU A 64 -5.22 -50.37 -15.41
C GLU A 64 -4.41 -49.50 -16.38
N PHE A 65 -3.82 -48.44 -15.86
CA PHE A 65 -2.95 -47.53 -16.61
C PHE A 65 -1.59 -47.45 -15.92
N ALA A 66 -0.52 -47.77 -16.64
CA ALA A 66 0.84 -47.65 -16.16
C ALA A 66 1.46 -46.30 -16.55
N GLY A 67 2.31 -45.75 -15.68
CA GLY A 67 3.08 -44.54 -15.93
C GLY A 67 4.24 -44.37 -14.95
N ASP A 68 4.98 -43.28 -15.09
CA ASP A 68 6.12 -42.95 -14.23
C ASP A 68 5.71 -42.20 -12.95
N ILE A 69 4.65 -41.38 -13.06
CA ILE A 69 4.12 -40.53 -12.00
C ILE A 69 2.58 -40.52 -12.01
N VAL A 70 1.99 -40.18 -10.88
CA VAL A 70 0.56 -39.84 -10.77
C VAL A 70 0.42 -38.44 -10.18
N VAL A 71 -0.35 -37.60 -10.87
CA VAL A 71 -0.66 -36.23 -10.43
C VAL A 71 -2.14 -36.15 -10.06
N GLY A 72 -2.43 -35.94 -8.78
CA GLY A 72 -3.77 -35.75 -8.25
C GLY A 72 -4.27 -34.34 -8.48
N VAL A 73 -5.21 -34.21 -9.42
CA VAL A 73 -6.00 -33.00 -9.74
C VAL A 73 -7.49 -33.22 -9.52
N ASP A 74 -7.82 -34.17 -8.65
CA ASP A 74 -9.16 -34.72 -8.39
C ASP A 74 -9.93 -34.02 -7.25
N GLY A 75 -9.48 -32.82 -6.87
CA GLY A 75 -10.21 -31.89 -6.02
C GLY A 75 -10.17 -32.19 -4.52
N VAL A 76 -11.06 -31.54 -3.77
CA VAL A 76 -11.08 -31.56 -2.29
C VAL A 76 -11.13 -32.99 -1.72
N HIS A 77 -11.91 -33.88 -2.35
CA HIS A 77 -12.06 -35.28 -1.94
C HIS A 77 -11.10 -36.24 -2.68
N SER A 78 -9.87 -35.78 -2.93
CA SER A 78 -8.85 -36.50 -3.70
C SER A 78 -8.66 -37.96 -3.22
N VAL A 79 -8.86 -38.90 -4.14
CA VAL A 79 -8.50 -40.32 -4.00
C VAL A 79 -6.99 -40.46 -4.08
N ILE A 80 -6.33 -39.70 -4.96
CA ILE A 80 -4.86 -39.75 -5.09
C ILE A 80 -4.19 -39.37 -3.76
N ARG A 81 -4.69 -38.34 -3.06
CA ARG A 81 -4.18 -37.97 -1.73
C ARG A 81 -4.36 -39.09 -0.71
N GLN A 82 -5.50 -39.79 -0.74
CA GLN A 82 -5.77 -40.90 0.19
C GLN A 82 -4.84 -42.09 -0.07
N GLU A 83 -4.64 -42.48 -1.33
CA GLU A 83 -3.71 -43.55 -1.71
C GLU A 83 -2.25 -43.16 -1.41
N MET A 84 -1.90 -41.89 -1.58
CA MET A 84 -0.61 -41.34 -1.19
C MET A 84 -0.37 -41.47 0.32
N TRP A 85 -1.35 -41.09 1.14
CA TRP A 85 -1.28 -41.26 2.59
C TRP A 85 -1.21 -42.73 3.00
N ALA A 86 -2.00 -43.60 2.39
CA ALA A 86 -1.98 -45.04 2.68
C ALA A 86 -0.62 -45.66 2.36
N LEU A 87 0.04 -45.23 1.27
CA LEU A 87 1.39 -45.66 0.94
C LEU A 87 2.40 -45.13 1.97
N ALA A 88 2.30 -43.86 2.35
CA ALA A 88 3.16 -43.26 3.36
C ALA A 88 3.00 -43.93 4.74
N ASP A 89 1.77 -44.23 5.17
CA ASP A 89 1.49 -44.95 6.41
C ASP A 89 2.15 -46.34 6.41
N LYS A 90 2.22 -47.01 5.25
CA LYS A 90 2.84 -48.33 5.10
C LYS A 90 4.36 -48.28 5.09
N LEU A 91 4.96 -47.33 4.35
CA LEU A 91 6.40 -47.30 4.07
C LEU A 91 7.18 -46.34 5.00
N SER A 92 6.51 -45.38 5.61
CA SER A 92 7.08 -44.39 6.53
C SER A 92 6.08 -44.03 7.62
N PRO A 93 5.75 -44.96 8.54
CA PRO A 93 4.75 -44.74 9.58
C PRO A 93 5.02 -43.47 10.39
N GLY A 94 3.98 -42.66 10.59
CA GLY A 94 4.07 -41.40 11.34
C GLY A 94 4.46 -40.17 10.51
N LEU A 95 4.79 -40.33 9.22
CA LEU A 95 5.07 -39.19 8.33
C LEU A 95 3.84 -38.30 8.14
N ILE A 96 2.68 -38.91 7.89
CA ILE A 96 1.39 -38.20 7.74
C ILE A 96 0.64 -38.25 9.07
N SER A 97 0.48 -37.09 9.70
CA SER A 97 -0.19 -37.01 11.01
C SER A 97 -1.71 -37.17 10.92
N ASP A 98 -2.35 -37.67 11.98
CA ASP A 98 -3.82 -37.71 12.06
C ASP A 98 -4.44 -36.31 12.00
N LYS A 99 -3.73 -35.31 12.55
CA LYS A 99 -4.09 -33.90 12.44
C LYS A 99 -4.14 -33.46 10.98
N GLU A 100 -3.19 -33.85 10.14
CA GLU A 100 -3.23 -33.52 8.72
C GLU A 100 -4.44 -34.16 8.02
N LYS A 101 -4.78 -35.41 8.38
CA LYS A 101 -5.88 -36.16 7.78
C LYS A 101 -7.27 -35.60 8.17
N GLN A 102 -7.42 -35.10 9.40
CA GLN A 102 -8.73 -34.75 9.97
C GLN A 102 -8.93 -33.24 10.19
N ASP A 103 -7.88 -32.48 10.52
CA ASP A 103 -7.99 -31.08 10.94
C ASP A 103 -7.56 -30.05 9.87
N THR A 104 -7.02 -30.49 8.73
CA THR A 104 -6.47 -29.56 7.73
C THR A 104 -7.51 -28.69 7.04
N LEU A 105 -8.61 -29.29 6.57
CA LEU A 105 -9.68 -28.53 5.89
C LEU A 105 -10.82 -28.26 6.87
N SER A 106 -11.30 -27.03 6.83
CA SER A 106 -12.47 -26.60 7.58
C SER A 106 -13.40 -25.76 6.73
N ALA A 107 -14.68 -25.70 7.11
CA ALA A 107 -15.68 -24.83 6.49
C ALA A 107 -16.48 -24.12 7.59
N GLU A 108 -16.33 -22.80 7.66
CA GLU A 108 -17.12 -21.92 8.54
C GLU A 108 -18.24 -21.20 7.76
N TYR A 109 -18.12 -21.15 6.43
CA TYR A 109 -19.05 -20.48 5.54
C TYR A 109 -19.46 -21.42 4.41
N CYS A 110 -20.59 -21.12 3.79
CA CYS A 110 -21.00 -21.70 2.52
C CYS A 110 -21.33 -20.59 1.52
N THR A 111 -21.50 -20.99 0.27
CA THR A 111 -21.87 -20.07 -0.79
C THR A 111 -22.86 -20.68 -1.77
N VAL A 112 -23.80 -19.85 -2.20
CA VAL A 112 -24.62 -20.09 -3.39
C VAL A 112 -24.03 -19.26 -4.51
N VAL A 113 -23.60 -19.92 -5.58
CA VAL A 113 -23.04 -19.28 -6.76
C VAL A 113 -24.01 -19.46 -7.91
N GLY A 114 -24.38 -18.37 -8.57
CA GLY A 114 -25.28 -18.43 -9.70
C GLY A 114 -24.87 -17.56 -10.88
N ILE A 115 -25.49 -17.86 -12.01
CA ILE A 115 -25.35 -17.14 -13.27
C ILE A 115 -26.75 -16.68 -13.66
N ALA A 116 -26.88 -15.40 -13.96
CA ALA A 116 -28.10 -14.79 -14.47
C ALA A 116 -27.88 -14.15 -15.84
N THR A 117 -28.97 -14.05 -16.59
CA THR A 117 -29.00 -13.30 -17.85
C THR A 117 -28.72 -11.80 -17.62
N PRO A 118 -28.30 -11.05 -18.65
CA PRO A 118 -28.00 -9.63 -18.49
C PRO A 118 -29.14 -8.84 -17.85
N HIS A 119 -28.79 -7.91 -16.96
CA HIS A 119 -29.72 -7.01 -16.29
C HIS A 119 -29.48 -5.57 -16.77
N PRO A 120 -30.51 -4.84 -17.23
CA PRO A 120 -30.33 -3.49 -17.79
C PRO A 120 -29.84 -2.46 -16.76
N GLY A 121 -30.09 -2.70 -15.47
CA GLY A 121 -29.60 -1.85 -14.37
C GLY A 121 -28.17 -2.17 -13.89
N LEU A 122 -27.45 -3.09 -14.54
CA LEU A 122 -26.06 -3.42 -14.20
C LEU A 122 -25.14 -3.13 -15.39
N GLU A 123 -24.11 -2.33 -15.16
CA GLU A 123 -23.11 -2.03 -16.19
C GLU A 123 -22.14 -3.20 -16.37
N VAL A 124 -21.75 -3.47 -17.61
CA VAL A 124 -20.76 -4.50 -17.94
C VAL A 124 -19.40 -4.11 -17.35
N ASP A 125 -18.67 -5.11 -16.88
CA ASP A 125 -17.37 -4.99 -16.21
C ASP A 125 -17.41 -4.26 -14.85
N GLN A 126 -18.59 -4.14 -14.23
CA GLN A 126 -18.72 -3.70 -12.84
C GLN A 126 -18.94 -4.87 -11.87
N GLY A 127 -18.39 -4.72 -10.67
CA GLY A 127 -18.61 -5.58 -9.52
C GLY A 127 -19.25 -4.83 -8.37
N HIS A 128 -20.15 -5.49 -7.64
CA HIS A 128 -20.82 -4.99 -6.45
C HIS A 128 -20.58 -5.94 -5.27
N GLY A 129 -20.08 -5.39 -4.17
CA GLY A 129 -19.84 -6.09 -2.91
C GLY A 129 -20.81 -5.66 -1.82
N LEU A 130 -21.46 -6.63 -1.18
CA LEU A 130 -22.32 -6.45 -0.02
C LEU A 130 -21.71 -7.09 1.21
N HIS A 131 -21.58 -6.31 2.28
CA HIS A 131 -21.03 -6.78 3.54
C HIS A 131 -22.11 -6.67 4.62
N ASN A 132 -22.28 -7.71 5.42
CA ASN A 132 -23.24 -7.75 6.52
C ASN A 132 -22.82 -8.77 7.59
N TYR A 133 -23.47 -8.75 8.74
CA TYR A 133 -23.19 -9.68 9.84
C TYR A 133 -23.52 -11.12 9.46
N GLY A 134 -22.50 -11.98 9.46
CA GLY A 134 -22.63 -13.41 9.16
C GLY A 134 -22.96 -13.72 7.69
N ARG A 135 -23.04 -12.71 6.82
CA ARG A 135 -23.37 -12.91 5.40
C ARG A 135 -22.81 -11.80 4.53
N SER A 136 -22.50 -12.11 3.29
CA SER A 136 -22.05 -11.13 2.29
C SER A 136 -22.52 -11.54 0.90
N ALA A 137 -22.37 -10.67 -0.10
CA ALA A 137 -22.57 -11.05 -1.49
C ALA A 137 -21.59 -10.35 -2.43
N GLY A 138 -21.28 -11.01 -3.54
CA GLY A 138 -20.58 -10.44 -4.68
C GLY A 138 -21.43 -10.58 -5.94
N ILE A 139 -21.55 -9.53 -6.73
CA ILE A 139 -22.25 -9.53 -8.01
C ILE A 139 -21.30 -8.94 -9.04
N ILE A 140 -21.10 -9.61 -10.17
CA ILE A 140 -20.16 -9.19 -11.20
C ILE A 140 -20.83 -9.34 -12.55
N ALA A 141 -21.01 -8.24 -13.26
CA ALA A 141 -21.45 -8.25 -14.64
C ALA A 141 -20.21 -8.43 -15.53
N GLY A 142 -20.07 -9.61 -16.12
CA GLY A 142 -18.88 -10.01 -16.87
C GLY A 142 -19.11 -10.11 -18.39
N TYR A 143 -18.28 -10.93 -19.03
CA TYR A 143 -18.25 -11.09 -20.49
C TYR A 143 -19.62 -11.46 -21.07
N GLY A 144 -20.03 -10.71 -22.10
CA GLY A 144 -21.34 -10.84 -22.75
C GLY A 144 -22.51 -10.29 -21.93
N GLY A 145 -22.24 -9.47 -20.90
CA GLY A 145 -23.25 -8.87 -20.02
C GLY A 145 -23.86 -9.84 -19.01
N ARG A 146 -23.38 -11.08 -18.94
CA ARG A 146 -23.88 -12.08 -17.97
C ARG A 146 -23.53 -11.67 -16.56
N VAL A 147 -24.43 -11.94 -15.63
CA VAL A 147 -24.28 -11.56 -14.23
C VAL A 147 -23.92 -12.79 -13.42
N PHE A 148 -22.74 -12.79 -12.81
CA PHE A 148 -22.29 -13.79 -11.86
C PHE A 148 -22.55 -13.28 -10.46
N TRP A 149 -23.30 -14.03 -9.66
CA TRP A 149 -23.60 -13.64 -8.30
C TRP A 149 -23.20 -14.72 -7.31
N PHE A 150 -22.81 -14.28 -6.12
CA PHE A 150 -22.28 -15.10 -5.04
C PHE A 150 -22.95 -14.65 -3.74
N LEU A 151 -23.71 -15.53 -3.11
CA LEU A 151 -24.26 -15.32 -1.78
C LEU A 151 -23.40 -16.09 -0.79
N TYR A 152 -22.74 -15.39 0.12
CA TYR A 152 -21.95 -16.00 1.19
C TYR A 152 -22.77 -16.01 2.48
N GLU A 153 -22.82 -17.15 3.15
CA GLU A 153 -23.56 -17.34 4.38
C GLU A 153 -22.68 -18.05 5.41
N LYS A 154 -22.70 -17.59 6.66
CA LYS A 154 -22.03 -18.27 7.77
C LYS A 154 -22.81 -19.52 8.15
N LEU A 155 -22.09 -20.63 8.36
CA LEU A 155 -22.67 -21.85 8.88
C LEU A 155 -22.92 -21.73 10.40
N ASP A 156 -23.74 -22.62 10.95
CA ASP A 156 -24.06 -22.70 12.38
C ASP A 156 -22.81 -22.93 13.24
N LYS A 157 -21.81 -23.63 12.70
CA LYS A 157 -20.52 -23.88 13.34
C LYS A 157 -19.41 -24.11 12.30
N VAL A 158 -18.19 -24.21 12.80
CA VAL A 158 -17.04 -24.64 11.99
C VAL A 158 -17.09 -26.15 11.83
N TYR A 159 -17.19 -26.61 10.58
CA TYR A 159 -17.05 -28.01 10.23
C TYR A 159 -15.60 -28.32 9.83
N LYS A 160 -15.17 -29.55 10.07
CA LYS A 160 -13.85 -30.06 9.70
C LYS A 160 -13.98 -31.41 9.02
N LEU A 161 -12.95 -31.85 8.31
CA LEU A 161 -12.92 -33.20 7.77
C LEU A 161 -13.06 -34.26 8.88
N PRO A 162 -13.70 -35.41 8.59
CA PRO A 162 -14.44 -35.74 7.37
C PRO A 162 -15.89 -35.21 7.35
N ASN A 163 -16.29 -34.41 8.34
CA ASN A 163 -17.67 -34.03 8.64
C ASN A 163 -18.14 -32.73 7.97
N ILE A 164 -17.48 -32.27 6.90
CA ILE A 164 -17.93 -31.09 6.14
C ILE A 164 -19.24 -31.44 5.42
N PRO A 165 -20.32 -30.64 5.58
CA PRO A 165 -21.62 -30.99 5.06
C PRO A 165 -21.64 -30.94 3.53
N LYS A 166 -22.37 -31.88 2.92
CA LYS A 166 -22.76 -31.79 1.52
C LYS A 166 -24.02 -30.96 1.42
N LEU A 167 -23.91 -29.79 0.80
CA LEU A 167 -25.04 -28.88 0.59
C LEU A 167 -25.78 -29.24 -0.70
N THR A 168 -27.09 -29.04 -0.68
CA THR A 168 -27.98 -29.34 -1.80
C THR A 168 -28.42 -28.07 -2.54
N GLU A 169 -29.01 -28.24 -3.71
CA GLU A 169 -29.66 -27.13 -4.44
C GLU A 169 -30.82 -26.51 -3.63
N GLU A 170 -31.51 -27.32 -2.83
CA GLU A 170 -32.61 -26.88 -1.97
C GLU A 170 -32.11 -25.99 -0.81
N ASP A 171 -30.95 -26.32 -0.23
CA ASP A 171 -30.30 -25.45 0.78
C ASP A 171 -29.95 -24.09 0.17
N GLY A 172 -29.46 -24.09 -1.07
CA GLY A 172 -29.14 -22.87 -1.81
C GLY A 172 -30.37 -22.02 -2.10
N ARG A 173 -31.47 -22.66 -2.53
CA ARG A 173 -32.76 -21.99 -2.77
C ARG A 173 -33.25 -21.28 -1.52
N LYS A 174 -33.24 -21.96 -0.36
CA LYS A 174 -33.63 -21.36 0.93
C LYS A 174 -32.75 -20.16 1.30
N ILE A 175 -31.44 -20.20 1.00
CA ILE A 175 -30.54 -19.07 1.23
C ILE A 175 -30.92 -17.90 0.30
N ALA A 176 -31.13 -18.17 -0.99
CA ALA A 176 -31.51 -17.15 -1.97
C ALA A 176 -32.85 -16.48 -1.65
N GLU A 177 -33.87 -17.26 -1.27
CA GLU A 177 -35.21 -16.77 -0.93
C GLU A 177 -35.21 -15.83 0.28
N ARG A 178 -34.35 -16.08 1.28
CA ARG A 178 -34.18 -15.16 2.42
C ARG A 178 -33.52 -13.83 2.04
N ARG A 179 -32.97 -13.72 0.83
CA ARG A 179 -32.14 -12.60 0.38
C ARG A 179 -32.73 -11.87 -0.83
N LEU A 180 -33.95 -12.18 -1.26
CA LEU A 180 -34.59 -11.52 -2.42
C LEU A 180 -34.67 -10.00 -2.29
N GLU A 181 -34.86 -9.50 -1.07
CA GLU A 181 -34.94 -8.07 -0.76
C GLU A 181 -33.57 -7.40 -0.51
N ASP A 182 -32.45 -8.16 -0.55
CA ASP A 182 -31.13 -7.56 -0.39
C ASP A 182 -30.85 -6.61 -1.59
N PRO A 183 -30.43 -5.35 -1.34
CA PRO A 183 -30.14 -4.41 -2.42
C PRO A 183 -28.82 -4.76 -3.11
N VAL A 184 -28.80 -4.93 -4.42
CA VAL A 184 -27.58 -5.13 -5.22
C VAL A 184 -26.95 -3.78 -5.57
N THR A 185 -27.77 -2.84 -6.04
CA THR A 185 -27.46 -1.42 -6.24
C THR A 185 -28.50 -0.56 -5.51
N GLU A 186 -28.49 0.77 -5.70
CA GLU A 186 -29.55 1.63 -5.16
C GLU A 186 -30.93 1.29 -5.76
N ASP A 187 -30.96 0.80 -7.00
CA ASP A 187 -32.18 0.58 -7.78
C ASP A 187 -32.49 -0.90 -8.08
N VAL A 188 -31.55 -1.81 -7.86
CA VAL A 188 -31.69 -3.25 -8.21
C VAL A 188 -31.67 -4.10 -6.94
N LYS A 189 -32.65 -5.00 -6.80
CA LYS A 189 -32.69 -6.01 -5.73
C LYS A 189 -32.19 -7.37 -6.20
N PHE A 190 -31.77 -8.21 -5.26
CA PHE A 190 -31.32 -9.56 -5.58
C PHE A 190 -32.43 -10.43 -6.20
N GLY A 191 -33.69 -10.23 -5.80
CA GLY A 191 -34.84 -10.96 -6.36
C GLY A 191 -34.95 -10.83 -7.88
N GLU A 192 -34.62 -9.66 -8.43
CA GLU A 192 -34.62 -9.44 -9.88
C GLU A 192 -33.51 -10.23 -10.60
N LEU A 193 -32.39 -10.50 -9.93
CA LEU A 193 -31.33 -11.38 -10.44
C LEU A 193 -31.71 -12.86 -10.28
N TRP A 194 -32.40 -13.19 -9.18
CA TRP A 194 -32.89 -14.54 -8.93
C TRP A 194 -33.86 -15.00 -10.04
N ASP A 195 -34.83 -14.15 -10.41
CA ASP A 195 -35.79 -14.43 -11.49
C ASP A 195 -35.12 -14.65 -12.86
N ARG A 196 -33.91 -14.10 -13.05
CA ARG A 196 -33.10 -14.21 -14.27
C ARG A 196 -32.05 -15.30 -14.20
N THR A 197 -31.97 -16.04 -13.10
CA THR A 197 -30.95 -17.06 -12.86
C THR A 197 -31.16 -18.25 -13.79
N THR A 198 -30.11 -18.59 -14.56
CA THR A 198 -30.12 -19.75 -15.46
C THR A 198 -29.62 -21.02 -14.77
N SER A 199 -28.74 -20.87 -13.79
CA SER A 199 -28.14 -21.98 -13.05
C SER A 199 -27.52 -21.49 -11.76
N TYR A 200 -27.58 -22.30 -10.71
CA TYR A 200 -26.85 -22.05 -9.47
C TYR A 200 -26.34 -23.35 -8.83
N VAL A 201 -25.37 -23.23 -7.93
CA VAL A 201 -24.85 -24.35 -7.13
C VAL A 201 -24.54 -23.88 -5.71
N THR A 202 -24.76 -24.76 -4.75
CA THR A 202 -24.44 -24.53 -3.35
C THR A 202 -23.20 -25.33 -2.98
N VAL A 203 -22.18 -24.69 -2.42
CA VAL A 203 -20.97 -25.36 -1.96
C VAL A 203 -20.55 -24.88 -0.56
N PRO A 204 -20.05 -25.77 0.31
CA PRO A 204 -19.29 -25.31 1.46
C PRO A 204 -18.05 -24.56 0.98
N MET A 205 -17.57 -23.62 1.78
CA MET A 205 -16.33 -22.90 1.50
C MET A 205 -15.21 -23.50 2.32
N GLU A 206 -14.63 -24.59 1.83
CA GLU A 206 -13.51 -25.21 2.53
C GLU A 206 -12.26 -24.31 2.45
N GLU A 207 -11.50 -24.25 3.53
CA GLU A 207 -10.23 -23.55 3.60
C GLU A 207 -9.19 -24.40 4.34
N GLY A 208 -7.99 -24.48 3.78
CA GLY A 208 -6.86 -25.22 4.36
C GLY A 208 -5.79 -25.58 3.33
N CYS A 209 -4.62 -25.99 3.83
CA CYS A 209 -3.49 -26.40 3.00
C CYS A 209 -2.86 -27.62 3.65
N PHE A 210 -2.76 -28.73 2.92
CA PHE A 210 -2.13 -29.96 3.42
C PHE A 210 -0.64 -29.75 3.61
N GLU A 211 -0.08 -30.49 4.56
CA GLU A 211 1.33 -30.38 4.94
C GLU A 211 2.21 -31.10 3.92
N HIS A 212 1.75 -32.24 3.43
CA HIS A 212 2.39 -33.11 2.46
C HIS A 212 1.58 -33.15 1.16
N TRP A 213 2.20 -32.72 0.07
CA TRP A 213 1.60 -32.75 -1.27
C TRP A 213 2.13 -33.89 -2.12
N HIS A 214 3.22 -34.54 -1.71
CA HIS A 214 3.84 -35.60 -2.47
C HIS A 214 4.32 -36.73 -1.58
N TYR A 215 4.45 -37.90 -2.19
CA TYR A 215 5.16 -39.03 -1.64
C TYR A 215 5.59 -39.96 -2.77
N LYS A 216 6.91 -40.14 -2.94
CA LYS A 216 7.49 -40.98 -4.01
C LYS A 216 7.01 -40.50 -5.39
N ARG A 217 6.34 -41.37 -6.16
CA ARG A 217 5.85 -41.10 -7.52
C ARG A 217 4.46 -40.44 -7.58
N MET A 218 3.93 -39.97 -6.45
CA MET A 218 2.63 -39.29 -6.37
C MET A 218 2.80 -37.85 -5.90
N ILE A 219 2.08 -36.94 -6.54
CA ILE A 219 1.93 -35.54 -6.11
C ILE A 219 0.49 -35.10 -6.29
N VAL A 220 -0.04 -34.27 -5.40
CA VAL A 220 -1.33 -33.59 -5.51
C VAL A 220 -1.13 -32.10 -5.69
N ILE A 221 -1.96 -31.47 -6.53
CA ILE A 221 -1.93 -30.01 -6.78
C ILE A 221 -3.35 -29.44 -6.87
N GLY A 222 -3.48 -28.11 -6.74
CA GLY A 222 -4.77 -27.43 -6.78
C GLY A 222 -5.62 -27.79 -5.55
N ASP A 223 -6.94 -27.93 -5.75
CA ASP A 223 -7.90 -28.24 -4.68
C ASP A 223 -7.59 -29.56 -3.93
N ALA A 224 -6.79 -30.46 -4.53
CA ALA A 224 -6.33 -31.68 -3.86
C ALA A 224 -5.21 -31.41 -2.83
N ALA A 225 -4.47 -30.32 -2.94
CA ALA A 225 -3.39 -29.93 -2.02
C ALA A 225 -3.78 -28.77 -1.10
N HIS A 226 -4.62 -27.86 -1.59
CA HIS A 226 -4.96 -26.63 -0.90
C HIS A 226 -6.30 -26.07 -1.38
N LYS A 227 -7.08 -25.49 -0.47
CA LYS A 227 -8.39 -24.90 -0.76
C LYS A 227 -8.54 -23.56 -0.05
N PHE A 228 -9.26 -22.64 -0.70
CA PHE A 228 -9.49 -21.29 -0.22
C PHE A 228 -10.97 -20.94 -0.28
N THR A 229 -11.38 -19.99 0.55
CA THR A 229 -12.64 -19.30 0.39
C THR A 229 -12.68 -18.54 -0.95
N ILE A 230 -13.84 -18.51 -1.60
CA ILE A 230 -13.95 -18.11 -3.01
C ILE A 230 -13.99 -16.59 -3.25
N ASN A 231 -14.10 -15.77 -2.19
CA ASN A 231 -14.42 -14.34 -2.28
C ASN A 231 -13.46 -13.52 -3.16
N LEU A 232 -12.21 -13.96 -3.33
CA LEU A 232 -11.22 -13.29 -4.17
C LEU A 232 -11.01 -13.96 -5.54
N GLY A 233 -11.69 -15.08 -5.83
CA GLY A 233 -11.61 -15.76 -7.13
C GLY A 233 -10.25 -16.42 -7.42
N LEU A 234 -9.43 -16.73 -6.42
CA LEU A 234 -8.03 -17.14 -6.61
C LEU A 234 -7.80 -18.65 -6.73
N GLY A 235 -8.79 -19.49 -6.45
CA GLY A 235 -8.61 -20.96 -6.42
C GLY A 235 -8.15 -21.54 -7.77
N ALA A 236 -8.85 -21.20 -8.86
CA ALA A 236 -8.49 -21.69 -10.20
C ALA A 236 -7.12 -21.15 -10.66
N ASN A 237 -6.83 -19.88 -10.39
CA ASN A 237 -5.55 -19.25 -10.69
C ASN A 237 -4.39 -19.97 -9.99
N ALA A 238 -4.52 -20.23 -8.68
CA ALA A 238 -3.52 -20.95 -7.92
C ALA A 238 -3.31 -22.39 -8.41
N ALA A 239 -4.35 -23.08 -8.86
CA ALA A 239 -4.24 -24.41 -9.44
C ALA A 239 -3.46 -24.40 -10.78
N ILE A 240 -3.73 -23.42 -11.64
CA ILE A 240 -2.98 -23.22 -12.90
C ILE A 240 -1.50 -22.94 -12.61
N GLU A 241 -1.22 -22.08 -11.62
CA GLU A 241 0.16 -21.80 -11.22
C GLU A 241 0.87 -23.03 -10.64
N SER A 242 0.20 -23.85 -9.82
CA SER A 242 0.78 -25.10 -9.32
C SER A 242 1.07 -26.10 -10.45
N ALA A 243 0.23 -26.14 -11.49
CA ALA A 243 0.49 -26.94 -12.69
C ALA A 243 1.69 -26.43 -13.48
N ALA A 244 1.84 -25.10 -13.62
CA ALA A 244 3.01 -24.50 -14.25
C ALA A 244 4.31 -24.81 -13.48
N ALA A 245 4.30 -24.72 -12.15
CA ALA A 245 5.47 -25.00 -11.31
C ALA A 245 5.91 -26.46 -11.43
N LEU A 246 4.93 -27.39 -11.43
CA LEU A 246 5.19 -28.81 -11.65
C LEU A 246 5.78 -29.06 -13.04
N THR A 247 5.24 -28.38 -14.06
CA THR A 247 5.73 -28.51 -15.45
C THR A 247 7.16 -28.01 -15.58
N ASN A 248 7.51 -26.87 -14.97
CA ASN A 248 8.89 -26.37 -14.94
C ASN A 248 9.84 -27.36 -14.27
N GLY A 249 9.47 -27.85 -13.08
CA GLY A 249 10.28 -28.81 -12.33
C GLY A 249 10.55 -30.10 -13.13
N LEU A 250 9.52 -30.65 -13.77
CA LEU A 250 9.64 -31.84 -14.63
C LEU A 250 10.46 -31.54 -15.90
N TYR A 251 10.23 -30.41 -16.54
CA TYR A 251 10.95 -30.01 -17.75
C TYR A 251 12.46 -29.91 -17.50
N HIS A 252 12.87 -29.24 -16.41
CA HIS A 252 14.28 -29.10 -16.06
C HIS A 252 14.91 -30.45 -15.71
N ALA A 253 14.19 -31.29 -14.97
CA ALA A 253 14.68 -32.62 -14.61
C ALA A 253 14.86 -33.52 -15.85
N LEU A 254 13.87 -33.58 -16.74
CA LEU A 254 13.94 -34.38 -17.97
C LEU A 254 15.00 -33.85 -18.95
N LYS A 255 15.22 -32.54 -18.98
CA LYS A 255 16.30 -31.95 -19.78
C LYS A 255 17.68 -32.30 -19.25
N ALA A 256 17.83 -32.37 -17.93
CA ALA A 256 19.08 -32.78 -17.28
C ALA A 256 19.32 -34.30 -17.37
N HIS A 257 18.25 -35.09 -17.46
CA HIS A 257 18.27 -36.55 -17.44
C HIS A 257 17.41 -37.14 -18.58
N PRO A 258 17.91 -37.12 -19.83
CA PRO A 258 17.18 -37.64 -20.99
C PRO A 258 16.90 -39.15 -20.92
N GLU A 259 17.66 -39.89 -20.12
CA GLU A 259 17.50 -41.32 -19.86
C GLU A 259 16.27 -41.68 -19.03
N GLY A 260 15.61 -40.69 -18.42
CA GLY A 260 14.48 -40.87 -17.50
C GLY A 260 14.84 -40.52 -16.06
N LEU A 261 13.83 -40.53 -15.19
CA LEU A 261 13.97 -40.10 -13.80
C LEU A 261 13.79 -41.27 -12.83
N SER A 262 14.69 -41.40 -11.85
CA SER A 262 14.50 -42.33 -10.73
C SER A 262 13.40 -41.85 -9.79
N THR A 263 12.93 -42.74 -8.91
CA THR A 263 11.94 -42.39 -7.88
C THR A 263 12.43 -41.25 -6.97
N GLU A 264 13.71 -41.23 -6.62
CA GLU A 264 14.33 -40.22 -5.77
C GLU A 264 14.40 -38.86 -6.48
N MET A 265 14.66 -38.86 -7.79
CA MET A 265 14.70 -37.64 -8.60
C MET A 265 13.30 -37.06 -8.77
N ILE A 266 12.30 -37.91 -9.01
CA ILE A 266 10.89 -37.53 -9.06
C ILE A 266 10.44 -36.93 -7.72
N ASP A 267 10.70 -37.61 -6.61
CA ASP A 267 10.33 -37.13 -5.27
C ASP A 267 11.04 -35.81 -4.94
N LYS A 268 12.30 -35.64 -5.38
CA LYS A 268 13.02 -34.37 -5.25
C LYS A 268 12.33 -33.26 -6.04
N VAL A 269 11.93 -33.49 -7.30
CA VAL A 269 11.21 -32.49 -8.10
C VAL A 269 9.91 -32.09 -7.39
N PHE A 270 9.16 -33.06 -6.88
CA PHE A 270 7.92 -32.79 -6.16
C PHE A 270 8.13 -31.99 -4.86
N LYS A 271 9.19 -32.31 -4.12
CA LYS A 271 9.63 -31.56 -2.94
C LYS A 271 9.96 -30.11 -3.28
N ASP A 272 10.70 -29.88 -4.36
CA ASP A 272 11.07 -28.54 -4.81
C ASP A 272 9.82 -27.74 -5.23
N VAL A 273 8.87 -28.37 -5.93
CA VAL A 273 7.58 -27.76 -6.32
C VAL A 273 6.75 -27.36 -5.09
N GLN A 274 6.62 -28.26 -4.11
CA GLN A 274 5.93 -27.95 -2.86
C GLN A 274 6.61 -26.80 -2.13
N ALA A 275 7.94 -26.85 -1.95
CA ALA A 275 8.69 -25.81 -1.25
C ALA A 275 8.54 -24.43 -1.92
N HIS A 276 8.54 -24.40 -3.25
CA HIS A 276 8.36 -23.19 -4.05
C HIS A 276 6.94 -22.59 -3.90
N ARG A 277 5.91 -23.43 -3.94
CA ARG A 277 4.50 -22.97 -3.93
C ARG A 277 3.90 -22.77 -2.53
N LYS A 278 4.32 -23.53 -1.52
CA LYS A 278 3.65 -23.60 -0.22
C LYS A 278 3.51 -22.24 0.48
N ASN A 279 4.57 -21.43 0.49
CA ASN A 279 4.54 -20.09 1.11
C ASN A 279 3.51 -19.16 0.43
N ALA A 280 3.41 -19.20 -0.89
CA ALA A 280 2.43 -18.39 -1.63
C ALA A 280 1.00 -18.87 -1.35
N ILE A 281 0.79 -20.19 -1.37
CA ILE A 281 -0.51 -20.81 -1.07
C ILE A 281 -0.97 -20.51 0.37
N GLU A 282 -0.09 -20.59 1.36
CA GLU A 282 -0.42 -20.25 2.75
C GLU A 282 -0.77 -18.77 2.92
N PHE A 283 -0.08 -17.87 2.21
CA PHE A 283 -0.43 -16.46 2.16
C PHE A 283 -1.82 -16.25 1.54
N LEU A 284 -2.10 -16.87 0.39
CA LEU A 284 -3.40 -16.79 -0.27
C LEU A 284 -4.54 -17.31 0.61
N LYS A 285 -4.30 -18.43 1.29
CA LYS A 285 -5.24 -18.99 2.29
C LYS A 285 -5.54 -17.96 3.38
N GLY A 286 -4.53 -17.32 3.97
CA GLY A 286 -4.72 -16.31 5.00
C GLY A 286 -5.54 -15.12 4.52
N VAL A 287 -5.18 -14.55 3.36
CA VAL A 287 -5.84 -13.35 2.81
C VAL A 287 -7.29 -13.62 2.42
N THR A 288 -7.58 -14.76 1.79
CA THR A 288 -8.96 -15.15 1.43
C THR A 288 -9.82 -15.39 2.67
N ALA A 289 -9.28 -16.10 3.67
CA ALA A 289 -9.91 -16.38 4.96
C ALA A 289 -10.27 -15.09 5.72
N GLU A 290 -9.35 -14.13 5.81
CA GLU A 290 -9.58 -12.84 6.44
C GLU A 290 -10.57 -11.99 5.66
N SER A 291 -10.47 -11.97 4.32
CA SER A 291 -11.40 -11.24 3.46
C SER A 291 -12.84 -11.72 3.67
N THR A 292 -13.07 -13.04 3.72
CA THR A 292 -14.40 -13.61 3.96
C THR A 292 -14.98 -13.11 5.29
N ARG A 293 -14.18 -13.14 6.36
CA ARG A 293 -14.59 -12.68 7.70
C ARG A 293 -14.80 -11.17 7.77
N MET A 294 -13.99 -10.39 7.05
CA MET A 294 -14.15 -8.95 6.91
C MET A 294 -15.46 -8.61 6.20
N GLN A 295 -15.76 -9.30 5.09
CA GLN A 295 -16.99 -9.09 4.33
C GLN A 295 -18.24 -9.52 5.12
N ALA A 296 -18.13 -10.58 5.92
CA ALA A 296 -19.20 -11.06 6.80
C ALA A 296 -19.25 -10.37 8.18
N TRP A 297 -18.50 -9.28 8.38
CA TRP A 297 -18.40 -8.56 9.66
C TRP A 297 -18.29 -9.48 10.88
N ALA A 298 -17.36 -10.45 10.82
CA ALA A 298 -17.22 -11.47 11.86
C ALA A 298 -16.94 -10.87 13.26
N THR A 299 -16.41 -9.64 13.31
CA THR A 299 -16.23 -8.88 14.56
C THR A 299 -16.68 -7.42 14.38
N LYS A 300 -16.99 -6.75 15.49
CA LYS A 300 -17.31 -5.31 15.49
C LYS A 300 -16.17 -4.46 14.92
N THR A 301 -14.92 -4.84 15.18
CA THR A 301 -13.74 -4.17 14.63
C THR A 301 -13.69 -4.26 13.11
N MET A 302 -14.02 -5.43 12.53
CA MET A 302 -14.09 -5.62 11.08
C MET A 302 -15.22 -4.79 10.45
N GLU A 303 -16.38 -4.70 11.11
CA GLU A 303 -17.45 -3.78 10.68
C GLU A 303 -16.96 -2.34 10.62
N LEU A 304 -16.40 -1.82 11.72
CA LEU A 304 -15.93 -0.44 11.80
C LEU A 304 -14.81 -0.17 10.78
N THR A 305 -13.89 -1.11 10.62
CA THR A 305 -12.81 -1.03 9.62
C THR A 305 -13.39 -0.92 8.21
N THR A 306 -14.37 -1.75 7.87
CA THR A 306 -14.97 -1.72 6.54
C THR A 306 -15.75 -0.43 6.30
N LYS A 307 -16.60 -0.04 7.25
CA LYS A 307 -17.49 1.13 7.12
C LYS A 307 -16.74 2.47 7.07
N TYR A 308 -15.65 2.59 7.83
CA TYR A 308 -14.98 3.87 8.03
C TYR A 308 -13.57 3.92 7.45
N VAL A 309 -12.73 2.90 7.71
CA VAL A 309 -11.34 2.92 7.26
C VAL A 309 -11.26 2.61 5.77
N ILE A 310 -11.80 1.47 5.33
CA ILE A 310 -11.77 1.07 3.92
C ILE A 310 -12.51 2.11 3.08
N LYS A 311 -13.73 2.49 3.47
CA LYS A 311 -14.54 3.43 2.68
C LYS A 311 -13.91 4.82 2.51
N TYR A 312 -13.40 5.42 3.59
CA TYR A 312 -12.97 6.83 3.56
C TYR A 312 -11.45 7.03 3.48
N VAL A 313 -10.64 6.07 3.90
CA VAL A 313 -9.16 6.20 3.90
C VAL A 313 -8.55 5.49 2.70
N ILE A 314 -9.03 4.27 2.38
CA ILE A 314 -8.47 3.45 1.29
C ILE A 314 -9.20 3.71 -0.03
N GLY A 315 -10.54 3.82 0.02
CA GLY A 315 -11.40 4.01 -1.14
C GLY A 315 -11.63 2.72 -1.94
N GLU A 316 -12.12 2.88 -3.17
CA GLU A 316 -12.49 1.79 -4.09
C GLU A 316 -11.32 0.89 -4.50
N ASP A 317 -10.09 1.36 -4.31
CA ASP A 317 -8.88 0.61 -4.66
C ASP A 317 -8.55 -0.51 -3.65
N TYR A 318 -9.24 -0.57 -2.50
CA TYR A 318 -8.98 -1.57 -1.46
C TYR A 318 -8.92 -3.01 -1.97
N ILE A 319 -9.89 -3.44 -2.79
CA ILE A 319 -9.94 -4.82 -3.32
C ILE A 319 -8.71 -5.09 -4.18
N TRP A 320 -8.30 -4.11 -4.97
CA TRP A 320 -7.15 -4.25 -5.85
C TRP A 320 -5.81 -4.15 -5.11
N GLU A 321 -5.72 -3.39 -4.02
CA GLU A 321 -4.55 -3.39 -3.14
C GLU A 321 -4.43 -4.70 -2.37
N LEU A 322 -5.56 -5.27 -1.91
CA LEU A 322 -5.60 -6.59 -1.28
C LEU A 322 -5.06 -7.67 -2.21
N GLN A 323 -5.36 -7.54 -3.51
CA GLN A 323 -4.88 -8.42 -4.56
C GLN A 323 -3.53 -7.98 -5.15
N GLY A 324 -3.02 -6.78 -4.84
CA GLY A 324 -1.92 -6.13 -5.56
C GLY A 324 -0.62 -6.94 -5.55
N ASP A 325 -0.28 -7.54 -4.41
CA ASP A 325 0.90 -8.38 -4.27
C ASP A 325 0.73 -9.77 -4.91
N ILE A 326 -0.50 -10.20 -5.23
CA ILE A 326 -0.79 -11.57 -5.67
C ILE A 326 -0.27 -11.82 -7.10
N PRO A 327 -0.57 -10.96 -8.11
CA PRO A 327 -0.02 -11.11 -9.46
C PRO A 327 1.50 -10.93 -9.53
N THR A 328 2.12 -10.22 -8.58
CA THR A 328 3.58 -9.94 -8.59
C THR A 328 4.45 -11.18 -8.33
N ARG A 329 3.86 -12.34 -8.08
CA ARG A 329 4.55 -13.59 -7.72
C ARG A 329 4.02 -14.82 -8.47
N THR A 330 3.36 -14.61 -9.60
CA THR A 330 2.70 -15.72 -10.32
C THR A 330 3.70 -16.61 -11.04
N GLU A 331 3.42 -17.91 -11.04
CA GLU A 331 4.20 -18.87 -11.80
C GLU A 331 4.02 -18.67 -13.31
N ARG A 332 5.11 -18.87 -14.06
CA ARG A 332 5.10 -18.89 -15.53
C ARG A 332 5.81 -20.13 -16.02
N LEU A 333 5.53 -20.59 -17.23
CA LEU A 333 6.37 -21.59 -17.89
C LEU A 333 7.67 -20.92 -18.33
N ASP A 334 8.78 -21.24 -17.67
CA ASP A 334 10.05 -20.49 -17.81
C ASP A 334 10.86 -20.85 -19.06
N PHE A 335 10.45 -21.91 -19.75
CA PHE A 335 11.02 -22.37 -21.01
C PHE A 335 10.25 -21.84 -22.25
N LEU A 336 9.17 -21.08 -22.04
CA LEU A 336 8.46 -20.37 -23.11
C LEU A 336 8.95 -18.91 -23.19
N PRO A 337 8.87 -18.27 -24.38
CA PRO A 337 9.27 -16.88 -24.53
C PRO A 337 8.40 -15.93 -23.70
N ASP A 338 8.99 -14.81 -23.28
CA ASP A 338 8.28 -13.75 -22.56
C ASP A 338 7.19 -13.12 -23.44
N SER A 339 6.07 -12.76 -22.82
CA SER A 339 4.97 -12.04 -23.48
C SER A 339 5.44 -10.68 -23.99
N ASP A 340 5.11 -10.37 -25.24
CA ASP A 340 5.35 -9.09 -25.92
C ASP A 340 4.46 -7.95 -25.38
N LYS A 341 3.42 -8.28 -24.60
CA LYS A 341 2.46 -7.31 -24.05
C LYS A 341 3.02 -6.41 -22.93
N GLY A 342 4.32 -6.52 -22.60
CA GLY A 342 5.04 -5.57 -21.74
C GLY A 342 4.62 -5.52 -20.27
N ALA A 343 3.53 -6.16 -19.91
CA ALA A 343 3.09 -6.37 -18.54
C ALA A 343 3.63 -7.71 -18.06
N ILE A 344 4.91 -7.73 -17.75
CA ILE A 344 5.47 -8.77 -16.92
C ILE A 344 5.02 -8.42 -15.50
N PRO A 345 4.08 -9.15 -14.86
CA PRO A 345 3.81 -8.98 -13.44
C PRO A 345 5.15 -9.16 -12.75
N MET A 346 5.65 -8.13 -12.05
CA MET A 346 6.99 -8.06 -11.44
C MET A 346 7.70 -9.41 -11.44
N VAL A 347 8.39 -9.76 -12.54
CA VAL A 347 9.26 -10.93 -12.49
C VAL A 347 10.20 -10.63 -11.34
N TYR A 348 10.40 -11.63 -10.49
CA TYR A 348 11.47 -11.71 -9.52
C TYR A 348 12.80 -11.59 -10.28
N SER A 349 13.07 -10.39 -10.80
CA SER A 349 14.34 -10.04 -11.38
C SER A 349 15.27 -9.93 -10.19
N PRO A 350 16.47 -10.54 -10.24
CA PRO A 350 17.54 -10.28 -9.29
C PRO A 350 17.84 -8.77 -9.07
N ARG A 351 17.27 -7.89 -9.90
CA ARG A 351 17.29 -6.42 -9.82
C ARG A 351 16.35 -5.81 -8.77
N HIS A 352 15.42 -6.58 -8.17
CA HIS A 352 14.51 -6.08 -7.15
C HIS A 352 14.98 -6.51 -5.75
N PRO A 353 15.47 -5.58 -4.90
CA PRO A 353 15.96 -5.92 -3.57
C PRO A 353 14.84 -6.56 -2.74
N ASN A 354 15.18 -7.66 -2.09
CA ASN A 354 14.30 -8.38 -1.17
C ASN A 354 13.91 -7.45 0.01
N LYS A 355 12.82 -7.76 0.75
CA LYS A 355 12.36 -6.93 1.87
C LYS A 355 13.46 -6.68 2.94
N ARG A 356 14.46 -7.56 3.04
CA ARG A 356 15.64 -7.42 3.93
C ARG A 356 16.64 -6.37 3.44
N ASP A 357 16.95 -6.34 2.14
CA ASP A 357 17.82 -5.33 1.55
C ASP A 357 17.23 -3.92 1.67
N LYS A 358 15.89 -3.80 1.70
CA LYS A 358 15.19 -2.52 2.00
C LYS A 358 15.38 -2.06 3.45
N LEU A 359 15.34 -2.98 4.42
CA LEU A 359 15.59 -2.67 5.82
C LEU A 359 17.04 -2.20 6.01
N ILE A 360 18.00 -2.91 5.40
CA ILE A 360 19.42 -2.57 5.46
C ILE A 360 19.70 -1.25 4.74
N THR A 361 19.12 -1.02 3.55
CA THR A 361 19.26 0.23 2.79
C THR A 361 18.62 1.42 3.54
N GLY A 362 17.36 1.29 3.96
CA GLY A 362 16.66 2.34 4.70
C GLY A 362 17.40 2.72 5.98
N ILE A 363 17.76 1.73 6.81
CA ILE A 363 18.53 1.95 8.03
C ILE A 363 19.92 2.51 7.72
N ALA A 364 20.68 1.96 6.77
CA ALA A 364 22.05 2.42 6.50
C ALA A 364 22.14 3.85 5.97
N TYR A 365 21.15 4.34 5.21
CA TYR A 365 21.18 5.69 4.65
C TYR A 365 20.49 6.74 5.52
N THR A 366 19.44 6.38 6.25
CA THR A 366 18.70 7.36 7.06
C THR A 366 19.16 7.41 8.51
N LEU A 367 19.55 6.28 9.10
CA LEU A 367 19.96 6.19 10.52
C LEU A 367 21.17 7.07 10.88
N PRO A 368 22.20 7.25 10.02
CA PRO A 368 23.29 8.18 10.30
C PRO A 368 22.83 9.64 10.34
N ALA A 369 21.90 10.03 9.45
CA ALA A 369 21.29 11.35 9.47
C ALA A 369 20.46 11.58 10.75
N PHE A 370 19.74 10.55 11.24
CA PHE A 370 19.01 10.58 12.50
C PHE A 370 19.88 10.53 13.76
N ALA A 371 20.99 9.79 13.73
CA ALA A 371 21.92 9.65 14.86
C ALA A 371 22.73 10.93 15.06
N LEU A 372 23.20 11.56 13.97
CA LEU A 372 23.80 12.90 14.02
C LEU A 372 22.79 13.95 14.52
N LEU A 373 21.51 13.79 14.19
CA LEU A 373 20.40 14.61 14.70
C LEU A 373 20.11 14.42 16.18
N GLY A 374 20.07 13.16 16.63
CA GLY A 374 19.85 12.79 18.01
C GLY A 374 20.99 13.27 18.90
N CYS A 375 22.24 13.19 18.42
CA CYS A 375 23.41 13.76 19.09
C CYS A 375 23.35 15.30 19.15
N TYR A 376 22.97 15.97 18.05
CA TYR A 376 22.82 17.44 18.03
C TYR A 376 21.70 17.93 18.98
N LEU A 377 20.54 17.24 18.97
CA LEU A 377 19.38 17.58 19.81
C LEU A 377 19.55 17.17 21.28
N GLY A 378 20.25 16.07 21.57
CA GLY A 378 20.58 15.64 22.93
C GLY A 378 21.53 16.58 23.65
N VAL A 379 22.39 17.29 22.89
CA VAL A 379 23.33 18.29 23.42
C VAL A 379 22.67 19.67 23.63
N ARG A 380 21.63 20.05 22.85
CA ARG A 380 20.95 21.37 22.99
C ARG A 380 19.62 21.36 23.75
N SER A 381 18.76 20.34 23.61
CA SER A 381 17.38 20.39 24.14
C SER A 381 17.23 20.19 25.64
N SER A 382 18.27 19.70 26.32
CA SER A 382 18.29 19.50 27.78
C SER A 382 19.06 20.59 28.54
N ALA A 383 19.82 21.46 27.85
CA ALA A 383 20.81 22.30 28.52
C ALA A 383 20.42 23.77 28.75
N LEU A 384 19.65 24.44 27.89
CA LEU A 384 19.64 25.92 27.87
C LEU A 384 18.32 26.56 27.39
N ILE A 385 17.19 26.24 28.01
CA ILE A 385 16.12 27.26 28.10
C ILE A 385 16.17 27.75 29.55
N PRO A 386 16.69 28.97 29.80
CA PRO A 386 16.60 29.57 31.12
C PRO A 386 15.15 29.46 31.60
N ALA A 387 14.91 28.97 32.82
CA ALA A 387 13.57 28.70 33.33
C ALA A 387 12.60 29.88 33.13
N GLU A 388 13.13 31.10 33.20
CA GLU A 388 12.46 32.37 32.97
C GLU A 388 11.88 32.53 31.54
N VAL A 389 12.57 32.04 30.51
CA VAL A 389 12.10 32.06 29.10
C VAL A 389 10.92 31.11 28.94
N ASN A 390 11.02 29.89 29.50
CA ASN A 390 9.95 28.90 29.45
C ASN A 390 8.70 29.36 30.21
N GLU A 391 8.89 30.07 31.33
CA GLU A 391 7.80 30.64 32.12
C GLU A 391 7.07 31.78 31.38
N LYS A 392 7.80 32.69 30.73
CA LYS A 392 7.21 33.77 29.90
C LYS A 392 6.39 33.24 28.74
N ILE A 393 6.88 32.22 28.03
CA ILE A 393 6.15 31.56 26.93
C ILE A 393 4.88 30.88 27.47
N SER A 394 4.97 30.24 28.63
CA SER A 394 3.83 29.55 29.25
C SER A 394 2.73 30.52 29.69
N ARG A 395 3.10 31.70 30.21
CA ARG A 395 2.15 32.79 30.54
C ARG A 395 1.47 33.37 29.30
N ALA A 396 2.24 33.74 28.27
CA ALA A 396 1.68 34.27 27.02
C ALA A 396 0.74 33.26 26.34
N ALA A 397 1.03 31.96 26.43
CA ALA A 397 0.14 30.92 25.92
C ALA A 397 -1.16 30.80 26.74
N ALA A 398 -1.09 30.92 28.08
CA ALA A 398 -2.26 30.85 28.96
C ALA A 398 -3.26 32.00 28.71
N GLU A 399 -2.78 33.19 28.36
CA GLU A 399 -3.59 34.37 28.05
C GLU A 399 -4.45 34.23 26.77
N THR A 400 -4.15 33.24 25.92
CA THR A 400 -4.90 33.01 24.67
C THR A 400 -6.27 32.36 24.90
N GLY A 401 -6.51 31.77 26.08
CA GLY A 401 -7.77 31.07 26.42
C GLY A 401 -8.04 29.82 25.57
N ILE A 402 -7.06 29.37 24.76
CA ILE A 402 -7.12 28.11 24.03
C ILE A 402 -6.75 27.02 25.03
N PRO A 403 -7.60 25.99 25.28
CA PRO A 403 -7.27 24.93 26.22
C PRO A 403 -5.91 24.35 25.84
N SER A 404 -4.99 24.33 26.80
CA SER A 404 -3.70 23.70 26.66
C SER A 404 -3.93 22.18 26.53
N PHE A 405 -4.31 21.71 25.34
CA PHE A 405 -3.77 20.44 24.89
C PHE A 405 -2.27 20.53 25.18
N GLY A 406 -1.65 19.55 25.85
CA GLY A 406 -0.31 19.62 26.48
C GLY A 406 0.90 20.02 25.59
N ILE A 407 0.61 20.52 24.40
CA ILE A 407 1.41 21.27 23.43
C ILE A 407 2.09 22.51 24.05
N TYR A 408 1.42 23.24 24.95
CA TYR A 408 1.97 24.47 25.54
C TYR A 408 2.60 24.29 26.93
N SER A 409 2.18 23.26 27.70
CA SER A 409 2.58 23.05 29.10
C SER A 409 3.81 22.16 29.32
N SER A 410 4.24 21.39 28.31
CA SER A 410 5.46 20.58 28.41
C SER A 410 6.69 21.41 28.01
N GLY A 411 7.85 21.17 28.64
CA GLY A 411 9.14 21.76 28.24
C GLY A 411 9.66 21.33 26.85
N ARG A 412 8.75 20.98 25.92
CA ARG A 412 9.03 20.51 24.56
C ARG A 412 8.54 21.56 23.56
N PHE A 413 9.40 21.90 22.59
CA PHE A 413 9.30 23.09 21.72
C PHE A 413 8.80 22.71 20.31
N GLY A 414 7.51 22.89 19.99
CA GLY A 414 6.93 22.66 18.64
C GLY A 414 6.78 23.94 17.82
N LEU A 415 6.42 23.84 16.52
CA LEU A 415 6.17 25.02 15.65
C LEU A 415 5.16 25.98 16.27
N ALA A 416 4.13 25.47 16.95
CA ALA A 416 3.15 26.30 17.62
C ALA A 416 3.81 27.25 18.63
N LYS A 417 4.79 26.79 19.44
CA LYS A 417 5.52 27.65 20.40
C LYS A 417 6.46 28.65 19.73
N ILE A 418 7.13 28.24 18.64
CA ILE A 418 7.96 29.12 17.81
C ILE A 418 7.10 30.24 17.23
N PHE A 419 5.99 29.86 16.60
CA PHE A 419 5.08 30.74 15.91
C PHE A 419 4.37 31.67 16.91
N THR A 420 3.93 31.16 18.08
CA THR A 420 3.38 32.03 19.12
C THR A 420 4.42 33.02 19.64
N SER A 421 5.66 32.60 19.93
CA SER A 421 6.68 33.48 20.52
C SER A 421 7.23 34.53 19.55
N CYS A 422 7.28 34.22 18.24
CA CYS A 422 7.76 35.14 17.20
C CYS A 422 6.70 36.15 16.75
N PHE A 423 5.41 35.83 16.93
CA PHE A 423 4.29 36.70 16.53
C PHE A 423 3.55 37.32 17.72
N SER A 424 3.78 36.86 18.97
CA SER A 424 3.33 37.53 20.20
C SER A 424 4.23 38.69 20.64
N SER A 425 5.48 38.75 20.16
CA SER A 425 6.47 39.75 20.61
C SER A 425 6.16 41.19 20.17
N LEU A 426 5.09 41.41 19.42
CA LEU A 426 4.76 42.73 18.86
C LEU A 426 3.98 43.67 19.77
N TRP A 427 3.35 43.19 20.84
CA TRP A 427 2.55 44.08 21.68
C TRP A 427 3.30 44.61 22.91
N ASP A 428 4.29 43.92 23.47
CA ASP A 428 4.93 44.33 24.74
C ASP A 428 6.38 44.86 24.65
N SER A 429 6.99 44.91 23.45
CA SER A 429 8.20 45.75 23.26
C SER A 429 7.86 47.27 23.22
N LEU A 430 6.59 47.61 23.48
CA LEU A 430 6.01 48.95 23.54
C LEU A 430 6.45 49.82 24.73
N THR A 431 7.60 49.59 25.39
CA THR A 431 8.14 50.58 26.35
C THR A 431 9.65 50.88 26.33
N ASN A 432 10.54 50.16 25.63
CA ASN A 432 11.96 50.57 25.59
C ASN A 432 12.66 50.35 24.23
N GLY A 433 13.28 51.42 23.73
CA GLY A 433 13.62 51.64 22.32
C GLY A 433 14.90 51.00 21.76
N SER A 434 15.54 50.03 22.43
CA SER A 434 16.82 49.44 21.98
C SER A 434 16.73 48.07 21.30
N ASP A 435 15.57 47.38 21.31
CA ASP A 435 15.47 45.95 20.91
C ASP A 435 14.75 45.69 19.55
N LYS A 436 14.35 46.75 18.83
CA LYS A 436 13.52 46.64 17.60
C LYS A 436 14.21 45.91 16.43
N GLN A 437 15.53 46.04 16.32
CA GLN A 437 16.30 45.42 15.23
C GLN A 437 16.40 43.90 15.39
N LEU A 438 16.45 43.40 16.64
CA LEU A 438 16.54 41.98 16.95
C LEU A 438 15.19 41.28 16.77
N ASP A 439 14.09 41.95 17.15
CA ASP A 439 12.70 41.49 16.93
C ASP A 439 12.36 41.36 15.43
N TYR A 440 12.82 42.30 14.60
CA TYR A 440 12.67 42.23 13.15
C TYR A 440 13.40 41.02 12.53
N ARG A 441 14.62 40.72 12.99
CA ARG A 441 15.39 39.54 12.53
C ARG A 441 14.68 38.24 12.86
N LEU A 442 14.11 38.13 14.06
CA LEU A 442 13.35 36.94 14.48
C LEU A 442 12.14 36.69 13.58
N LYS A 443 11.38 37.74 13.26
CA LYS A 443 10.22 37.66 12.34
C LYS A 443 10.60 37.19 10.95
N ILE A 444 11.71 37.69 10.40
CA ILE A 444 12.17 37.26 9.06
C ILE A 444 12.53 35.78 9.04
N VAL A 445 13.27 35.31 10.04
CA VAL A 445 13.67 33.90 10.15
C VAL A 445 12.46 33.00 10.40
N ALA A 446 11.49 33.45 11.21
CA ALA A 446 10.22 32.76 11.41
C ALA A 446 9.39 32.69 10.12
N ALA A 447 9.32 33.79 9.36
CA ALA A 447 8.65 33.85 8.05
C ALA A 447 9.32 32.93 7.04
N GLN A 448 10.66 32.93 6.97
CA GLN A 448 11.43 32.00 6.14
C GLN A 448 11.11 30.54 6.50
N THR A 449 11.01 30.25 7.80
CA THR A 449 10.74 28.90 8.28
C THR A 449 9.32 28.47 7.94
N ALA A 450 8.33 29.32 8.21
CA ALA A 450 6.93 29.04 7.88
C ALA A 450 6.75 28.86 6.36
N LEU A 451 7.23 29.80 5.55
CA LEU A 451 7.11 29.71 4.09
C LEU A 451 7.95 28.56 3.49
N GLY A 452 9.04 28.16 4.14
CA GLY A 452 9.83 26.98 3.78
C GLY A 452 9.11 25.65 4.00
N LEU A 453 8.06 25.60 4.85
CA LEU A 453 7.25 24.39 5.03
C LEU A 453 6.31 24.12 3.86
N LEU A 454 5.98 25.14 3.07
CA LEU A 454 5.09 24.99 1.91
C LEU A 454 5.59 23.94 0.90
N PRO A 455 6.88 23.93 0.50
CA PRO A 455 7.50 22.82 -0.21
C PRO A 455 7.15 21.43 0.32
N ILE A 456 7.32 21.21 1.62
CA ILE A 456 7.07 19.91 2.25
C ILE A 456 5.58 19.60 2.26
N LEU A 457 4.73 20.55 2.67
CA LEU A 457 3.27 20.39 2.65
C LEU A 457 2.78 20.02 1.25
N THR A 458 3.31 20.67 0.22
CA THR A 458 2.97 20.39 -1.19
C THR A 458 3.33 18.95 -1.56
N ILE A 459 4.54 18.51 -1.21
CA ILE A 459 4.97 17.13 -1.46
C ILE A 459 4.09 16.15 -0.69
N MET A 460 3.80 16.42 0.58
CA MET A 460 2.97 15.56 1.43
C MET A 460 1.55 15.41 0.89
N ILE A 461 0.93 16.50 0.41
CA ILE A 461 -0.39 16.44 -0.21
C ILE A 461 -0.32 15.64 -1.51
N VAL A 462 0.65 15.91 -2.38
CA VAL A 462 0.79 15.15 -3.63
C VAL A 462 1.00 13.66 -3.35
N GLU A 463 1.94 13.30 -2.46
CA GLU A 463 2.20 11.91 -2.05
C GLU A 463 0.95 11.28 -1.41
N SER A 464 0.17 12.01 -0.60
CA SER A 464 -1.06 11.47 -0.03
C SER A 464 -2.12 11.12 -1.06
N LEU A 465 -2.12 11.81 -2.19
CA LEU A 465 -3.06 11.59 -3.28
C LEU A 465 -2.61 10.48 -4.24
N ARG A 466 -1.35 10.05 -4.15
CA ARG A 466 -0.84 8.94 -4.96
C ARG A 466 -1.48 7.62 -4.56
N ARG A 467 -1.72 6.79 -5.57
CA ARG A 467 -2.18 5.42 -5.37
C ARG A 467 -1.07 4.53 -4.79
N GLY A 468 0.20 4.77 -5.14
CA GLY A 468 1.37 4.06 -4.59
C GLY A 468 1.52 4.12 -3.07
N ASN A 469 0.89 5.11 -2.44
CA ASN A 469 0.90 5.33 -1.00
C ASN A 469 -0.33 4.78 -0.27
N THR A 470 -1.18 4.02 -0.95
CA THR A 470 -2.30 3.37 -0.28
C THR A 470 -1.75 2.44 0.82
N MET A 471 -2.32 2.53 2.02
CA MET A 471 -1.85 1.83 3.24
C MET A 471 -0.45 2.24 3.76
N THR A 472 0.09 3.40 3.37
CA THR A 472 1.32 3.97 3.98
C THR A 472 1.01 5.16 4.87
N LEU A 473 1.93 5.52 5.77
CA LEU A 473 1.78 6.70 6.61
C LEU A 473 1.82 8.01 5.80
N SER A 474 2.38 7.99 4.60
CA SER A 474 2.38 9.13 3.68
C SER A 474 0.97 9.45 3.13
N LYS A 475 0.00 8.54 3.26
CA LYS A 475 -1.41 8.76 2.88
C LYS A 475 -2.13 9.80 3.75
N ILE A 476 -1.63 10.07 4.96
CA ILE A 476 -2.33 10.86 5.98
C ILE A 476 -1.54 12.16 6.27
N PRO A 477 -1.59 13.17 5.39
CA PRO A 477 -0.79 14.38 5.53
C PRO A 477 -1.22 15.20 6.75
N THR A 478 -2.51 15.10 7.15
CA THR A 478 -3.06 15.75 8.34
C THR A 478 -2.44 15.21 9.64
N PHE A 479 -2.10 13.92 9.69
CA PHE A 479 -1.47 13.30 10.86
C PHE A 479 -0.09 13.90 11.12
N TRP A 480 0.77 13.93 10.09
CA TRP A 480 2.08 14.56 10.17
C TRP A 480 1.98 16.07 10.37
N GLY A 481 1.02 16.68 9.69
CA GLY A 481 0.64 18.08 9.83
C GLY A 481 0.39 18.46 11.28
N PHE A 482 -0.44 17.67 11.96
CA PHE A 482 -0.73 17.83 13.37
C PHE A 482 0.49 17.54 14.25
N LEU A 483 1.28 16.50 13.95
CA LEU A 483 2.47 16.17 14.73
C LEU A 483 3.51 17.29 14.76
N TYR A 484 3.80 17.95 13.64
CA TYR A 484 4.77 19.06 13.66
C TYR A 484 4.24 20.36 14.26
N GLN A 485 2.93 20.47 14.53
CA GLN A 485 2.39 21.54 15.38
C GLN A 485 2.76 21.31 16.85
N ILE A 486 2.81 20.04 17.27
CA ILE A 486 3.05 19.63 18.66
C ILE A 486 4.54 19.46 18.95
N PHE A 487 5.26 18.84 18.02
CA PHE A 487 6.65 18.47 18.15
C PHE A 487 7.52 19.31 17.22
N PRO A 488 8.81 19.50 17.52
CA PRO A 488 9.71 20.23 16.64
C PRO A 488 9.77 19.61 15.24
N ILE A 489 9.78 20.45 14.19
CA ILE A 489 9.88 19.99 12.79
C ILE A 489 11.16 19.22 12.55
N SER A 490 12.21 19.55 13.30
CA SER A 490 13.50 18.85 13.33
C SER A 490 13.39 17.38 13.76
N ARG A 491 12.27 16.97 14.37
CA ARG A 491 12.01 15.57 14.75
C ARG A 491 10.97 14.93 13.85
N VAL A 492 9.89 15.65 13.55
CA VAL A 492 8.75 15.08 12.82
C VAL A 492 9.08 14.83 11.35
N LEU A 493 9.68 15.81 10.66
CA LEU A 493 9.97 15.69 9.23
C LEU A 493 10.98 14.60 8.91
N PRO A 494 12.08 14.43 9.67
CA PRO A 494 12.94 13.28 9.51
C PRO A 494 12.15 11.96 9.62
N VAL A 495 11.34 11.78 10.66
CA VAL A 495 10.55 10.55 10.84
C VAL A 495 9.59 10.32 9.65
N TYR A 496 8.94 11.37 9.15
CA TYR A 496 8.16 11.30 7.92
C TYR A 496 9.01 10.81 6.73
N PHE A 497 10.19 11.40 6.51
CA PHE A 497 11.11 11.02 5.43
C PHE A 497 11.55 9.57 5.52
N PHE A 498 11.78 9.04 6.73
CA PHE A 498 12.06 7.62 6.94
C PHE A 498 10.90 6.73 6.51
N PHE A 499 9.69 6.99 7.01
CA PHE A 499 8.54 6.17 6.65
C PHE A 499 8.21 6.28 5.17
N HIS A 500 8.34 7.47 4.58
CA HIS A 500 8.23 7.67 3.15
C HIS A 500 9.24 6.78 2.42
N SER A 501 10.54 6.90 2.67
CA SER A 501 11.56 6.08 1.97
C SER A 501 11.49 4.59 2.27
N TYR A 502 10.98 4.18 3.44
CA TYR A 502 10.87 2.78 3.83
C TYR A 502 9.64 2.10 3.23
N GLN A 503 8.48 2.75 3.30
CA GLN A 503 7.20 2.17 2.86
C GLN A 503 7.01 2.28 1.34
N ILE A 504 7.69 3.24 0.71
CA ILE A 504 7.56 3.52 -0.72
C ILE A 504 8.72 2.87 -1.45
N THR A 505 8.39 1.89 -2.30
CA THR A 505 9.38 1.26 -3.17
C THR A 505 9.33 1.90 -4.54
N PRO A 506 10.47 2.22 -5.19
CA PRO A 506 10.50 2.66 -6.58
C PRO A 506 9.70 1.74 -7.52
N ALA A 507 9.73 0.41 -7.26
CA ALA A 507 8.89 -0.60 -7.93
C ALA A 507 7.40 -0.24 -8.00
N LYS A 508 6.83 0.29 -6.90
CA LYS A 508 5.42 0.72 -6.86
C LYS A 508 5.14 1.91 -7.75
N TYR A 509 6.16 2.69 -8.12
CA TYR A 509 6.02 3.89 -8.94
C TYR A 509 6.39 3.67 -10.41
N TYR A 510 7.04 2.55 -10.76
CA TYR A 510 7.31 2.24 -12.16
C TYR A 510 6.06 1.87 -12.95
N GLU A 511 4.98 1.47 -12.27
CA GLU A 511 3.66 1.43 -12.85
C GLU A 511 3.10 2.85 -12.91
N LYS A 512 3.03 3.40 -14.13
CA LYS A 512 2.63 4.80 -14.42
C LYS A 512 1.34 5.23 -13.74
N ASN A 513 0.44 4.29 -13.44
CA ASN A 513 -0.83 4.53 -12.78
C ASN A 513 -0.70 4.81 -11.27
N PHE A 514 0.37 4.35 -10.61
CA PHE A 514 0.56 4.51 -9.16
C PHE A 514 1.15 5.86 -8.75
N ILE A 515 1.86 6.53 -9.67
CA ILE A 515 2.35 7.90 -9.51
C ILE A 515 1.24 8.93 -9.74
N SER A 516 0.29 8.61 -10.63
CA SER A 516 -0.78 9.55 -10.99
C SER A 516 -1.68 9.88 -9.79
N ILE A 517 -2.15 11.12 -9.74
CA ILE A 517 -3.18 11.56 -8.79
C ILE A 517 -4.50 11.81 -9.53
N PRO A 518 -5.68 11.64 -8.87
CA PRO A 518 -6.95 11.90 -9.53
C PRO A 518 -7.07 13.35 -10.00
N MET A 519 -7.59 13.54 -11.22
CA MET A 519 -7.60 14.83 -11.92
C MET A 519 -8.29 15.94 -11.13
N ALA A 520 -9.41 15.64 -10.47
CA ALA A 520 -10.13 16.63 -9.67
C ALA A 520 -9.25 17.21 -8.56
N TYR A 521 -8.48 16.37 -7.87
CA TYR A 521 -7.55 16.79 -6.83
C TYR A 521 -6.35 17.54 -7.39
N ALA A 522 -5.84 17.15 -8.58
CA ALA A 522 -4.76 17.84 -9.25
C ALA A 522 -5.15 19.30 -9.57
N LYS A 523 -6.32 19.50 -10.18
CA LYS A 523 -6.86 20.82 -10.56
C LYS A 523 -7.07 21.75 -9.35
N SER A 524 -7.52 21.19 -8.23
CA SER A 524 -7.79 21.97 -7.02
C SER A 524 -6.57 22.17 -6.12
N LEU A 525 -5.39 21.63 -6.47
CA LEU A 525 -4.21 21.62 -5.59
C LEU A 525 -3.68 23.04 -5.28
N ILE A 526 -3.48 23.87 -6.30
CA ILE A 526 -2.99 25.24 -6.12
C ILE A 526 -3.99 26.09 -5.30
N PRO A 527 -5.29 26.16 -5.65
CA PRO A 527 -6.25 26.89 -4.84
C PRO A 527 -6.32 26.40 -3.39
N ALA A 528 -6.21 25.09 -3.15
CA ALA A 528 -6.16 24.53 -1.81
C ALA A 528 -4.97 25.08 -1.03
N LEU A 529 -3.75 24.98 -1.56
CA LEU A 529 -2.53 25.50 -0.91
C LEU A 529 -2.59 27.02 -0.63
N VAL A 530 -3.17 27.78 -1.57
CA VAL A 530 -3.30 29.24 -1.42
C VAL A 530 -4.25 29.60 -0.28
N ILE A 531 -5.47 29.03 -0.30
CA ILE A 531 -6.50 29.32 0.69
C ILE A 531 -6.13 28.77 2.05
N SER A 532 -5.54 27.57 2.08
CA SER A 532 -5.34 26.84 3.32
C SER A 532 -4.01 27.09 4.02
N PHE A 533 -3.02 27.67 3.34
CA PHE A 533 -1.71 27.90 3.93
C PHE A 533 -1.19 29.31 3.66
N LEU A 534 -1.12 29.73 2.40
CA LEU A 534 -0.51 31.01 2.05
C LEU A 534 -1.29 32.20 2.60
N ILE A 535 -2.61 32.28 2.39
CA ILE A 535 -3.43 33.38 2.89
C ILE A 535 -3.35 33.49 4.43
N PRO A 536 -3.59 32.41 5.21
CA PRO A 536 -3.41 32.42 6.67
C PRO A 536 -2.01 32.88 7.11
N THR A 537 -0.97 32.40 6.43
CA THR A 537 0.42 32.76 6.75
C THR A 537 0.66 34.23 6.46
N LEU A 538 0.27 34.74 5.28
CA LEU A 538 0.44 36.14 4.90
C LEU A 538 -0.36 37.09 5.82
N ILE A 539 -1.59 36.74 6.18
CA ILE A 539 -2.39 37.51 7.14
C ILE A 539 -1.64 37.60 8.47
N THR A 540 -1.07 36.49 8.95
CA THR A 540 -0.30 36.48 10.20
C THR A 540 1.02 37.25 10.09
N LEU A 541 1.64 37.28 8.91
CA LEU A 541 2.91 37.98 8.67
C LEU A 541 2.75 39.50 8.55
N PHE A 542 1.65 39.96 7.93
CA PHE A 542 1.51 41.37 7.52
C PHE A 542 0.43 42.16 8.25
N ARG A 543 -0.53 41.50 8.92
CA ARG A 543 -1.62 42.19 9.61
C ARG A 543 -1.41 42.17 11.12
N GLU A 544 -1.54 43.34 11.74
CA GLU A 544 -1.61 43.43 13.20
C GLU A 544 -2.87 42.72 13.70
N GLN A 545 -2.67 41.64 14.46
CA GLN A 545 -3.72 40.82 15.06
C GLN A 545 -3.33 40.42 16.47
N SER A 546 -4.32 40.14 17.31
CA SER A 546 -4.05 39.54 18.62
C SER A 546 -3.41 38.17 18.44
N LEU A 547 -2.51 37.79 19.35
CA LEU A 547 -1.89 36.48 19.38
C LEU A 547 -2.93 35.35 19.27
N ARG A 548 -4.07 35.51 19.95
CA ARG A 548 -5.20 34.58 19.91
C ARG A 548 -5.77 34.40 18.49
N ALA A 549 -5.93 35.48 17.73
CA ALA A 549 -6.43 35.42 16.36
C ALA A 549 -5.43 34.76 15.40
N SER A 550 -4.15 35.09 15.51
CA SER A 550 -3.08 34.49 14.70
C SER A 550 -2.97 32.97 14.93
N ILE A 551 -3.06 32.52 16.19
CA ILE A 551 -3.05 31.10 16.52
C ILE A 551 -4.29 30.40 15.97
N ALA A 552 -5.49 30.97 16.19
CA ALA A 552 -6.72 30.38 15.72
C ALA A 552 -6.76 30.24 14.19
N LEU A 553 -6.13 31.17 13.46
CA LEU A 553 -6.06 31.17 12.02
C LEU A 553 -5.04 30.17 11.48
N TRP A 554 -3.83 30.13 12.06
CA TRP A 554 -2.71 29.38 11.49
C TRP A 554 -2.60 27.96 12.04
N LEU A 555 -2.81 27.75 13.35
CA LEU A 555 -2.59 26.45 14.00
C LEU A 555 -3.39 25.27 13.38
N PRO A 556 -4.67 25.42 12.99
CA PRO A 556 -5.43 24.31 12.42
C PRO A 556 -5.21 24.10 10.92
N PHE A 557 -4.21 24.75 10.28
CA PHE A 557 -4.01 24.67 8.83
C PHE A 557 -3.96 23.26 8.25
N PRO A 558 -3.35 22.24 8.89
CA PRO A 558 -3.35 20.91 8.32
C PRO A 558 -4.77 20.33 8.20
N ILE A 559 -5.64 20.61 9.17
CA ILE A 559 -7.02 20.11 9.21
C ILE A 559 -7.85 20.80 8.14
N TYR A 560 -7.86 22.13 8.11
CA TYR A 560 -8.66 22.83 7.11
C TYR A 560 -8.07 22.74 5.71
N THR A 561 -6.77 22.46 5.52
CA THR A 561 -6.23 22.08 4.21
C THR A 561 -6.94 20.86 3.64
N ALA A 562 -7.14 19.81 4.45
CA ALA A 562 -7.88 18.63 4.00
C ALA A 562 -9.36 18.95 3.69
N ILE A 563 -10.01 19.77 4.51
CA ILE A 563 -11.41 20.18 4.30
C ILE A 563 -11.54 21.01 3.02
N VAL A 564 -10.71 22.05 2.86
CA VAL A 564 -10.70 22.94 1.70
C VAL A 564 -10.41 22.15 0.42
N HIS A 565 -9.44 21.23 0.43
CA HIS A 565 -9.16 20.41 -0.75
C HIS A 565 -10.34 19.50 -1.11
N GLN A 566 -11.03 18.94 -0.11
CA GLN A 566 -12.21 18.10 -0.32
C GLN A 566 -13.42 18.89 -0.86
N ILE A 567 -13.57 20.16 -0.46
CA ILE A 567 -14.59 21.06 -1.03
C ILE A 567 -14.20 21.45 -2.44
N LEU A 568 -12.95 21.87 -2.67
CA LEU A 568 -12.53 22.38 -3.97
C LEU A 568 -12.51 21.29 -5.05
N LYS A 569 -12.18 20.04 -4.69
CA LYS A 569 -12.21 18.95 -5.66
C LYS A 569 -13.62 18.67 -6.19
N SER A 570 -14.68 18.95 -5.43
CA SER A 570 -16.06 18.59 -5.84
C SER A 570 -16.55 19.43 -7.00
N PHE A 571 -15.88 20.54 -7.30
CA PHE A 571 -16.13 21.35 -8.50
C PHE A 571 -15.46 20.80 -9.77
N PHE A 572 -14.73 19.69 -9.67
CA PHE A 572 -14.01 19.08 -10.80
C PHE A 572 -14.37 17.59 -10.94
N THR A 573 -14.43 17.12 -12.18
CA THR A 573 -14.64 15.71 -12.51
C THR A 573 -13.30 15.00 -12.77
N THR A 574 -13.21 13.73 -12.37
CA THR A 574 -12.09 12.85 -12.74
C THR A 574 -12.57 11.90 -13.83
N PRO A 575 -11.97 11.92 -15.05
CA PRO A 575 -12.35 10.99 -16.11
C PRO A 575 -11.97 9.57 -15.73
N ALA A 576 -12.77 8.58 -16.16
CA ALA A 576 -12.49 7.15 -15.94
C ALA A 576 -11.14 6.73 -16.56
N PHE A 577 -10.83 7.27 -17.74
CA PHE A 577 -9.57 7.02 -18.47
C PHE A 577 -8.76 8.32 -18.62
N PRO A 578 -7.91 8.67 -17.65
CA PRO A 578 -7.05 9.84 -17.78
C PRO A 578 -5.99 9.60 -18.86
N LYS A 579 -5.76 10.61 -19.71
CA LYS A 579 -4.61 10.62 -20.63
C LYS A 579 -3.31 10.52 -19.82
N LYS A 580 -2.29 9.86 -20.37
CA LYS A 580 -0.96 9.73 -19.75
C LYS A 580 -0.46 11.10 -19.27
N ASN A 581 -0.03 11.17 -18.01
CA ASN A 581 0.52 12.37 -17.38
C ASN A 581 -0.40 13.61 -17.38
N ALA A 582 -1.72 13.44 -17.52
CA ALA A 582 -2.63 14.58 -17.59
C ALA A 582 -2.69 15.40 -16.28
N ASP A 583 -2.35 14.81 -15.14
CA ASP A 583 -2.23 15.44 -13.83
C ASP A 583 -0.94 16.28 -13.67
N LEU A 584 0.11 15.96 -14.43
CA LEU A 584 1.45 16.53 -14.27
C LEU A 584 1.51 18.07 -14.41
N PRO A 585 0.80 18.74 -15.34
CA PRO A 585 0.84 20.19 -15.46
C PRO A 585 0.39 20.91 -14.17
N TYR A 586 -0.62 20.38 -13.49
CA TYR A 586 -1.13 20.95 -12.24
C TYR A 586 -0.18 20.71 -11.08
N ILE A 587 0.42 19.52 -11.01
CA ILE A 587 1.47 19.21 -10.04
C ILE A 587 2.69 20.12 -10.23
N ARG A 588 3.15 20.31 -11.48
CA ARG A 588 4.23 21.25 -11.82
C ARG A 588 3.89 22.66 -11.39
N GLY A 589 2.68 23.13 -11.66
CA GLY A 589 2.23 24.45 -11.23
C GLY A 589 2.29 24.62 -9.71
N ALA A 590 1.86 23.60 -8.94
CA ALA A 590 1.97 23.61 -7.49
C ALA A 590 3.44 23.60 -7.02
N TYR A 591 4.31 22.81 -7.64
CA TYR A 591 5.75 22.82 -7.33
C TYR A 591 6.41 24.16 -7.65
N LEU A 592 6.07 24.79 -8.78
CA LEU A 592 6.60 26.10 -9.15
C LEU A 592 6.15 27.19 -8.16
N LEU A 593 4.88 27.19 -7.75
CA LEU A 593 4.37 28.11 -6.73
C LEU A 593 5.14 27.94 -5.41
N SER A 594 5.24 26.71 -4.91
CA SER A 594 5.89 26.41 -3.63
C SER A 594 7.39 26.68 -3.66
N PHE A 595 8.05 26.41 -4.79
CA PHE A 595 9.44 26.78 -5.04
C PHE A 595 9.63 28.29 -4.99
N GLY A 596 8.83 29.04 -5.75
CA GLY A 596 8.93 30.50 -5.83
C GLY A 596 8.74 31.16 -4.47
N VAL A 597 7.70 30.78 -3.73
CA VAL A 597 7.45 31.32 -2.37
C VAL A 597 8.61 31.03 -1.42
N SER A 598 9.08 29.79 -1.36
CA SER A 598 10.16 29.41 -0.44
C SER A 598 11.49 30.05 -0.82
N ALA A 599 11.79 30.14 -2.12
CA ALA A 599 13.03 30.75 -2.61
C ALA A 599 13.04 32.27 -2.37
N SER A 600 11.93 32.96 -2.62
CA SER A 600 11.79 34.38 -2.32
C SER A 600 11.96 34.66 -0.82
N ALA A 601 11.36 33.84 0.06
CA ALA A 601 11.53 33.98 1.50
C ALA A 601 13.00 33.78 1.93
N HIS A 602 13.69 32.82 1.34
CA HIS A 602 15.12 32.59 1.59
C HIS A 602 15.99 33.76 1.13
N LEU A 603 15.80 34.23 -0.10
CA LEU A 603 16.55 35.35 -0.66
C LEU A 603 16.32 36.64 0.14
N TYR A 604 15.10 36.88 0.61
CA TYR A 604 14.79 38.02 1.46
C TYR A 604 15.48 37.91 2.84
N ALA A 605 15.49 36.73 3.45
CA ALA A 605 16.22 36.48 4.69
C ALA A 605 17.73 36.64 4.53
N LEU A 606 18.29 36.21 3.38
CA LEU A 606 19.70 36.38 3.07
C LEU A 606 20.05 37.85 2.84
N TYR A 607 19.27 38.56 2.03
CA TYR A 607 19.43 39.99 1.77
C TYR A 607 19.44 40.80 3.08
N THR A 608 18.43 40.60 3.92
CA THR A 608 18.32 41.30 5.20
C THR A 608 19.53 41.03 6.10
N THR A 609 19.96 39.77 6.19
CA THR A 609 21.15 39.37 6.96
C THR A 609 22.44 40.05 6.47
N ILE A 610 22.63 40.15 5.15
CA ILE A 610 23.80 40.83 4.56
C ILE A 610 23.75 42.33 4.87
N THR A 611 22.58 42.95 4.71
CA THR A 611 22.41 44.39 4.97
C THR A 611 22.53 44.77 6.45
N THR A 612 22.28 43.84 7.38
CA THR A 612 22.46 44.07 8.82
C THR A 612 23.89 43.81 9.31
N GLY A 613 24.82 43.44 8.44
CA GLY A 613 26.25 43.33 8.77
C GLY A 613 26.67 42.03 9.49
N ASP A 614 25.81 41.02 9.54
CA ASP A 614 26.20 39.70 10.06
C ASP A 614 27.09 38.99 9.02
N SER A 615 28.28 38.54 9.42
CA SER A 615 29.10 37.75 8.49
C SER A 615 28.50 36.35 8.30
N PHE A 616 28.45 35.85 7.06
CA PHE A 616 28.02 34.47 6.76
C PHE A 616 28.81 33.43 7.58
N LEU A 617 30.10 33.70 7.82
CA LEU A 617 30.96 32.91 8.71
C LEU A 617 30.50 32.91 10.17
N SER A 618 29.96 34.01 10.69
CA SER A 618 29.40 34.05 12.05
C SER A 618 28.15 33.18 12.20
N ILE A 619 27.41 32.95 11.12
CA ILE A 619 26.23 32.07 11.08
C ILE A 619 26.69 30.61 11.06
N VAL A 620 27.65 30.27 10.20
CA VAL A 620 28.23 28.92 10.14
C VAL A 620 28.97 28.55 11.44
N ALA A 621 29.68 29.50 12.05
CA ALA A 621 30.36 29.29 13.33
C ALA A 621 29.38 29.08 14.51
N ARG A 622 28.21 29.75 14.51
CA ARG A 622 27.14 29.52 15.50
C ARG A 622 26.41 28.19 15.33
N LEU A 623 26.58 27.54 14.17
CA LEU A 623 26.04 26.20 13.86
C LEU A 623 27.02 25.07 14.22
N ALA A 624 28.26 25.38 14.58
CA ALA A 624 29.25 24.39 15.00
C ALA A 624 28.86 23.76 16.35
N PRO A 625 29.04 22.43 16.54
CA PRO A 625 28.83 21.78 17.82
C PRO A 625 29.68 22.43 18.93
N GLY A 626 29.06 22.87 20.03
CA GLY A 626 29.76 23.45 21.18
C GLY A 626 29.93 24.98 21.18
N ALA A 627 29.39 25.72 20.21
CA ALA A 627 29.37 27.19 20.28
C ALA A 627 28.54 27.68 21.49
N PRO A 628 29.08 28.52 22.38
CA PRO A 628 28.37 29.03 23.56
C PRO A 628 27.17 29.90 23.14
N PRO A 629 26.04 29.89 23.89
CA PRO A 629 24.95 30.83 23.67
C PRO A 629 25.50 32.24 23.79
N ALA A 630 25.36 33.04 22.73
CA ALA A 630 26.05 34.33 22.67
C ALA A 630 25.55 35.27 23.77
N HIS A 631 24.23 35.38 24.02
CA HIS A 631 23.67 36.35 24.97
C HIS A 631 22.49 35.83 25.81
N ASN A 632 22.25 36.49 26.96
CA ASN A 632 21.15 36.25 27.90
C ASN A 632 19.76 36.75 27.39
N SER A 633 19.61 37.02 26.08
CA SER A 633 18.39 37.61 25.51
C SER A 633 17.42 36.54 24.97
N PHE A 634 16.13 36.72 25.27
CA PHE A 634 15.03 35.89 24.78
C PHE A 634 14.98 35.83 23.25
N ILE A 635 15.19 36.97 22.58
CA ILE A 635 15.06 37.07 21.12
C ILE A 635 16.20 36.32 20.42
N GLU A 636 17.42 36.37 20.96
CA GLU A 636 18.55 35.59 20.41
C GLU A 636 18.37 34.10 20.60
N THR A 637 17.88 33.69 21.78
CA THR A 637 17.56 32.28 22.05
C THR A 637 16.48 31.79 21.08
N GLY A 638 15.44 32.59 20.83
CA GLY A 638 14.41 32.29 19.83
C GLY A 638 14.98 32.18 18.41
N LEU A 639 15.81 33.14 18.00
CA LEU A 639 16.48 33.15 16.69
C LEU A 639 17.28 31.87 16.44
N ASP A 640 18.08 31.46 17.42
CA ASP A 640 18.91 30.27 17.33
C ASP A 640 18.06 29.00 17.24
N ILE A 641 16.99 28.89 18.02
CA ILE A 641 16.11 27.72 17.98
C ILE A 641 15.42 27.61 16.60
N VAL A 642 14.85 28.70 16.07
CA VAL A 642 14.14 28.65 14.77
C VAL A 642 15.09 28.33 13.63
N ARG A 643 16.31 28.90 13.64
CA ARG A 643 17.35 28.57 12.65
C ARG A 643 17.79 27.12 12.74
N SER A 644 18.05 26.62 13.94
CA SER A 644 18.41 25.22 14.16
C SER A 644 17.31 24.27 13.69
N GLU A 645 16.04 24.55 14.01
CA GLU A 645 14.90 23.75 13.55
C GLU A 645 14.79 23.71 12.03
N TYR A 646 14.89 24.87 11.37
CA TYR A 646 14.87 24.98 9.91
C TYR A 646 16.02 24.18 9.29
N LEU A 647 17.26 24.43 9.71
CA LEU A 647 18.44 23.80 9.11
C LEU A 647 18.44 22.30 9.29
N VAL A 648 18.09 21.82 10.49
CA VAL A 648 18.00 20.39 10.77
C VAL A 648 16.94 19.72 9.89
N ALA A 649 15.73 20.28 9.88
CA ALA A 649 14.62 19.70 9.14
C ALA A 649 14.94 19.59 7.64
N PHE A 650 15.50 20.65 7.05
CA PHE A 650 15.82 20.66 5.63
C PHE A 650 17.13 19.95 5.28
N ALA A 651 18.11 19.86 6.18
CA ALA A 651 19.26 18.98 5.99
C ALA A 651 18.83 17.50 5.91
N ALA A 652 17.90 17.09 6.77
CA ALA A 652 17.27 15.77 6.68
C ALA A 652 16.49 15.60 5.37
N GLY A 653 15.79 16.66 4.91
CA GLY A 653 15.14 16.67 3.59
C GLY A 653 16.11 16.52 2.42
N LEU A 654 17.29 17.15 2.49
CA LEU A 654 18.34 17.03 1.47
C LEU A 654 18.93 15.61 1.44
N ALA A 655 19.18 15.01 2.60
CA ALA A 655 19.58 13.61 2.70
C ALA A 655 18.50 12.67 2.14
N TRP A 656 17.23 12.96 2.45
CA TRP A 656 16.09 12.21 1.95
C TRP A 656 15.99 12.23 0.42
N VAL A 657 16.10 13.39 -0.23
CA VAL A 657 16.08 13.44 -1.70
C VAL A 657 17.28 12.75 -2.34
N LEU A 658 18.45 12.72 -1.70
CA LEU A 658 19.59 11.92 -2.16
C LEU A 658 19.27 10.42 -2.13
N VAL A 659 18.57 9.93 -1.10
CA VAL A 659 18.07 8.54 -1.07
C VAL A 659 17.12 8.29 -2.24
N LEU A 660 16.19 9.22 -2.50
CA LEU A 660 15.26 9.09 -3.61
C LEU A 660 15.96 9.12 -4.98
N LEU A 661 17.05 9.88 -5.13
CA LEU A 661 17.87 9.91 -6.35
C LEU A 661 18.76 8.66 -6.49
N ASN A 662 19.20 8.05 -5.38
CA ASN A 662 19.91 6.77 -5.40
C ASN A 662 19.08 5.69 -6.09
N ASP A 663 17.79 5.65 -5.78
CA ASP A 663 16.86 4.75 -6.44
C ASP A 663 16.86 5.00 -7.94
N MET A 664 16.68 6.24 -8.39
CA MET A 664 16.71 6.58 -9.82
C MET A 664 18.03 6.18 -10.51
N LYS A 665 19.16 6.28 -9.80
CA LYS A 665 20.48 5.84 -10.28
C LYS A 665 20.57 4.31 -10.40
N ARG A 666 20.03 3.55 -9.44
CA ARG A 666 19.95 2.07 -9.52
C ARG A 666 19.18 1.61 -10.76
N PHE A 667 18.17 2.38 -11.18
CA PHE A 667 17.40 2.14 -12.41
C PHE A 667 18.00 2.79 -13.66
N ARG A 668 19.24 3.30 -13.59
CA ARG A 668 19.98 3.92 -14.71
C ARG A 668 19.24 5.09 -15.38
N LYS A 669 18.37 5.80 -14.65
CA LYS A 669 17.67 7.00 -15.13
C LYS A 669 18.49 8.29 -14.95
N ILE A 670 19.57 8.23 -14.16
CA ILE A 670 20.48 9.35 -13.90
C ILE A 670 21.90 8.95 -14.30
N ALA A 671 22.51 9.72 -15.21
CA ALA A 671 23.90 9.55 -15.62
C ALA A 671 24.90 10.21 -14.66
N ALA A 672 24.51 11.32 -14.02
CA ALA A 672 25.37 12.14 -13.16
C ALA A 672 26.02 11.37 -12.01
N GLY A 673 27.28 11.68 -11.71
CA GLY A 673 28.04 11.13 -10.59
C GLY A 673 27.52 11.63 -9.23
N TRP A 674 27.90 10.94 -8.14
CA TRP A 674 27.50 11.36 -6.78
C TRP A 674 28.05 12.73 -6.38
N LEU A 675 29.29 13.03 -6.77
CA LEU A 675 29.90 14.34 -6.52
C LEU A 675 29.19 15.46 -7.27
N GLU A 676 28.75 15.21 -8.52
CA GLU A 676 27.99 16.17 -9.30
C GLU A 676 26.62 16.44 -8.68
N LEU A 677 25.90 15.38 -8.27
CA LEU A 677 24.61 15.50 -7.58
C LEU A 677 24.73 16.29 -6.27
N LEU A 678 25.76 16.01 -5.47
CA LEU A 678 26.06 16.77 -4.25
C LEU A 678 26.40 18.23 -4.57
N GLY A 679 27.16 18.48 -5.63
CA GLY A 679 27.48 19.82 -6.11
C GLY A 679 26.22 20.61 -6.50
N TYR A 680 25.33 20.01 -7.30
CA TYR A 680 24.07 20.64 -7.72
C TYR A 680 23.16 20.95 -6.53
N ILE A 681 22.99 20.00 -5.62
CA ILE A 681 22.15 20.20 -4.42
C ILE A 681 22.73 21.27 -3.50
N THR A 682 24.06 21.30 -3.33
CA THR A 682 24.73 22.31 -2.50
C THR A 682 24.57 23.70 -3.12
N ALA A 683 24.88 23.84 -4.41
CA ALA A 683 24.74 25.11 -5.12
C ALA A 683 23.30 25.63 -5.11
N ALA A 684 22.32 24.77 -5.40
CA ALA A 684 20.91 25.12 -5.35
C ALA A 684 20.46 25.53 -3.94
N SER A 685 20.94 24.86 -2.89
CA SER A 685 20.60 25.19 -1.49
C SER A 685 21.14 26.55 -1.05
N VAL A 686 22.28 26.99 -1.61
CA VAL A 686 22.82 28.34 -1.37
C VAL A 686 22.04 29.40 -2.13
N ILE A 687 21.67 29.13 -3.40
CA ILE A 687 21.02 30.11 -4.27
C ILE A 687 19.53 30.27 -3.92
N PHE A 688 18.81 29.16 -3.78
CA PHE A 688 17.35 29.14 -3.63
C PHE A 688 16.90 28.78 -2.20
N GLY A 689 17.82 28.37 -1.34
CA GLY A 689 17.53 27.89 0.00
C GLY A 689 17.26 26.38 0.04
N PRO A 690 17.52 25.71 1.18
CA PRO A 690 17.46 24.26 1.27
C PRO A 690 16.03 23.69 1.10
N ALA A 691 15.00 24.41 1.54
CA ALA A 691 13.60 24.01 1.38
C ALA A 691 13.15 23.96 -0.09
N ALA A 692 13.49 24.99 -0.87
CA ALA A 692 13.21 25.05 -2.29
C ALA A 692 14.01 23.97 -3.06
N THR A 693 15.26 23.71 -2.66
CA THR A 693 16.10 22.66 -3.25
C THR A 693 15.55 21.26 -3.02
N VAL A 694 15.05 20.95 -1.82
CA VAL A 694 14.37 19.67 -1.55
C VAL A 694 13.23 19.46 -2.55
N LEU A 695 12.39 20.48 -2.76
CA LEU A 695 11.30 20.40 -3.72
C LEU A 695 11.77 20.26 -5.15
N ALA A 696 12.79 21.02 -5.57
CA ALA A 696 13.33 20.94 -6.92
C ALA A 696 13.93 19.55 -7.22
N ALA A 697 14.70 18.98 -6.29
CA ALA A 697 15.26 17.64 -6.43
C ALA A 697 14.15 16.56 -6.47
N TYR A 698 13.14 16.70 -5.62
CA TYR A 698 11.97 15.83 -5.63
C TYR A 698 11.16 15.94 -6.94
N ALA A 699 10.93 17.16 -7.43
CA ALA A 699 10.24 17.42 -8.69
C ALA A 699 11.02 16.86 -9.89
N TRP A 700 12.35 16.94 -9.86
CA TRP A 700 13.18 16.32 -10.89
C TRP A 700 13.05 14.79 -10.90
N ARG A 701 13.03 14.15 -9.72
CA ARG A 701 12.69 12.71 -9.62
C ARG A 701 11.32 12.41 -10.24
N GLU A 702 10.32 13.25 -9.98
CA GLU A 702 8.97 13.07 -10.52
C GLU A 702 8.96 13.04 -12.04
N GLU A 703 9.73 13.92 -12.68
CA GLU A 703 9.89 13.93 -14.13
C GLU A 703 10.53 12.63 -14.65
N LEU A 704 11.63 12.20 -14.02
CA LEU A 704 12.35 11.00 -14.43
C LEU A 704 11.52 9.71 -14.32
N LEU A 705 10.57 9.67 -13.39
CA LEU A 705 9.65 8.53 -13.24
C LEU A 705 8.55 8.52 -14.32
N ARG A 706 8.23 9.66 -14.93
CA ARG A 706 7.15 9.82 -15.91
C ARG A 706 7.62 9.71 -17.37
N ILE A 707 8.94 9.63 -17.58
CA ILE A 707 9.64 9.31 -18.84
C ILE A 707 9.74 7.78 -18.95
#